data_AF-A0A4Y4JZU2-F1
#
_entry.id   AF-A0A4Y4JZU2-F1
#
_cell.length_a   1.000
_cell.length_b   1.000
_cell.length_c   1.000
_cell.angle_alpha   90.00
_cell.angle_beta   90.00
_cell.angle_gamma   90.00
#
_symmetry.space_group_name_H-M   'P 1'
#
loop_
_entity.id
_entity.type
_entity.pdbx_description
1 polymer ?
#
loop_
_entity_poly.entity_id
_entity_poly.type
_entity_poly.pdbx_seq_one_letter_code
_entity_poly.pdbx_strand_id
1 'polypeptide(L)'
;MAGAVCQGGPYGMWDDAFPSFLIGLREGLEGGLIVSILVATLVRAGARSRLPQVWTGVLAAIALAMSFGAVLTFTAASLSATAQEAFGGALSVVAVAFVTAMVFWMRRSARSLSGEIKEKVTGALGMGAGVLILTSFLAVGREGLETALFLWTTARAAGESVGPLTGAGIGLVLAAGLCWGLYRRVLKINLTKFFTATGAVLIVIAAGVLGYGLRDLQEGGVLPGKAAYAVDLGGTVDAGSWYSTLVQGVFNLTPTMTWLQVLGYAGYLALVMTLFVRGVRATKPAPATAPTGTPTAAVPETARGAGAGSGPRAAAASGPRAAAGIGAPDAGSAGLASEAGPSAAVAAGRGDRAAAGPDVGAATAATTAVASGTPAASRAESPAASHAERSAASRAETSAASHAERSAASRAESPAASHAERSALSGADDPSDGGGASEVRAEGADPSRRPERGVRETPDESPAHAAVARRRRPVWVVPVAVVAVPAVVAGLVVALGRPKPAGAQTVAVSETECGKGFTAPEPGRQTFQMRNTGSKTSEVYLIDPATNAVYGEIEGLAPGTTRDLVATVAGGSYAWRCVPTGGTAVTSKAVRVGGGAGATAVVPVSEQDLATPLKEYRQYVGRGLATLVAQTGRLNADIQGGDLDAARTDWLTAHRTYSSLGAAYGTFEDFDKKINGRPDGLPGGVDDQDFTGFHRIEYGLWHGQSADRLKAPAQKLAADAEGLRKAFPTQAFDPGDLPLRAHEILENTLQFELTGQADQGSGTELATADANLAGTRELLTVLRPLLTSRAPRLLPTVDADTARLEKLLDAAHRGNAWTPVNRLDAITRARLDGATGQLLEDLAPVPDLLEIRKSA
;
A
#
# COMPACT_ATOMS: atom_id res chain seq x y z
N MET A 1 13.70 8.01 -24.36
CA MET A 1 14.44 6.90 -23.73
C MET A 1 15.26 7.48 -22.60
N ALA A 2 15.36 6.79 -21.46
CA ALA A 2 15.54 7.38 -20.12
C ALA A 2 14.37 8.31 -19.72
N GLY A 3 14.02 8.33 -18.43
CA GLY A 3 12.80 8.97 -17.91
C GLY A 3 11.85 8.02 -17.16
N ALA A 4 12.37 7.13 -16.32
CA ALA A 4 11.57 6.20 -15.50
C ALA A 4 12.31 5.91 -14.18
N VAL A 5 12.39 6.90 -13.29
CA VAL A 5 13.08 6.83 -11.99
C VAL A 5 12.34 7.72 -10.98
N CYS A 6 12.05 7.16 -9.79
CA CYS A 6 11.63 7.85 -8.56
C CYS A 6 10.34 8.71 -8.60
N GLN A 7 9.18 8.05 -8.57
CA GLN A 7 8.27 8.31 -7.45
C GLN A 7 8.73 7.45 -6.27
N GLY A 8 8.76 8.03 -5.06
CA GLY A 8 9.19 7.33 -3.83
C GLY A 8 10.25 8.11 -3.06
N GLY A 9 9.82 8.74 -1.96
CA GLY A 9 10.75 9.20 -0.91
C GLY A 9 11.43 8.00 -0.21
N PRO A 10 12.57 8.22 0.48
CA PRO A 10 13.42 7.14 1.00
C PRO A 10 12.81 6.32 2.16
N TYR A 11 11.54 6.51 2.49
CA TYR A 11 10.82 5.80 3.56
C TYR A 11 9.90 4.70 3.01
N GLY A 12 8.94 5.04 2.14
CA GLY A 12 7.91 4.10 1.65
C GLY A 12 8.42 2.81 0.99
N MET A 13 9.63 2.81 0.41
CA MET A 13 10.25 1.58 -0.10
C MET A 13 10.56 0.56 1.01
N TRP A 14 10.82 1.01 2.24
CA TRP A 14 11.17 0.14 3.38
C TRP A 14 9.95 -0.43 4.08
N ASP A 15 8.83 0.28 4.10
CA ASP A 15 7.63 -0.12 4.85
C ASP A 15 7.04 -1.44 4.29
N ASP A 16 6.89 -1.53 2.96
CA ASP A 16 6.50 -2.76 2.24
C ASP A 16 7.61 -3.82 2.21
N ALA A 17 8.88 -3.41 2.25
CA ALA A 17 10.01 -4.32 2.17
C ALA A 17 10.31 -5.02 3.49
N PHE A 18 10.03 -4.39 4.64
CA PHE A 18 10.44 -4.89 5.95
C PHE A 18 9.90 -6.28 6.33
N PRO A 19 8.61 -6.63 6.10
CA PRO A 19 8.10 -7.97 6.39
C PRO A 19 8.82 -9.04 5.56
N SER A 20 8.99 -8.78 4.26
CA SER A 20 9.66 -9.68 3.32
C SER A 20 11.18 -9.78 3.57
N PHE A 21 11.80 -8.70 4.07
CA PHE A 21 13.16 -8.71 4.58
C PHE A 21 13.32 -9.64 5.79
N LEU A 22 12.40 -9.60 6.76
CA LEU A 22 12.43 -10.51 7.91
C LEU A 22 12.26 -11.98 7.48
N ILE A 23 11.38 -12.26 6.50
CA ILE A 23 11.21 -13.60 5.91
C ILE A 23 12.51 -14.04 5.21
N GLY A 24 13.02 -13.25 4.26
CA GLY A 24 14.25 -13.58 3.52
C GLY A 24 15.48 -13.74 4.41
N LEU A 25 15.59 -12.93 5.47
CA LEU A 25 16.62 -13.04 6.49
C LEU A 25 16.47 -14.33 7.31
N ARG A 26 15.25 -14.69 7.72
CA ARG A 26 14.99 -15.90 8.50
C ARG A 26 15.24 -17.16 7.68
N GLU A 27 14.49 -17.39 6.61
CA GLU A 27 14.55 -18.67 5.90
C GLU A 27 15.93 -18.86 5.22
N GLY A 28 16.54 -17.75 4.77
CA GLY A 28 17.92 -17.71 4.31
C GLY A 28 18.95 -18.09 5.39
N LEU A 29 18.73 -17.69 6.66
CA LEU A 29 19.57 -18.12 7.78
C LEU A 29 19.35 -19.60 8.13
N GLU A 30 18.14 -20.13 8.02
CA GLU A 30 17.85 -21.53 8.34
C GLU A 30 18.44 -22.48 7.30
N GLY A 31 18.13 -22.29 6.02
CA GLY A 31 18.76 -23.04 4.92
C GLY A 31 20.28 -22.81 4.86
N GLY A 32 20.72 -21.56 5.01
CA GLY A 32 22.12 -21.18 5.01
C GLY A 32 22.93 -21.76 6.19
N LEU A 33 22.33 -21.92 7.37
CA LEU A 33 22.96 -22.57 8.52
C LEU A 33 23.20 -24.05 8.23
N ILE A 34 22.21 -24.77 7.69
CA ILE A 34 22.35 -26.19 7.34
C ILE A 34 23.46 -26.36 6.28
N VAL A 35 23.47 -25.54 5.23
CA VAL A 35 24.54 -25.54 4.21
C VAL A 35 25.90 -25.22 4.84
N SER A 36 25.99 -24.22 5.73
CA SER A 36 27.24 -23.86 6.40
C SER A 36 27.81 -25.01 7.25
N ILE A 37 26.95 -25.82 7.86
CA ILE A 37 27.32 -27.01 8.64
C ILE A 37 27.79 -28.15 7.72
N LEU A 38 27.09 -28.40 6.61
CA LEU A 38 27.52 -29.40 5.62
C LEU A 38 28.88 -29.01 4.99
N VAL A 39 29.06 -27.73 4.66
CA VAL A 39 30.33 -27.20 4.15
C VAL A 39 31.43 -27.29 5.21
N ALA A 40 31.19 -26.84 6.44
CA ALA A 40 32.17 -26.87 7.52
C ALA A 40 32.62 -28.29 7.89
N THR A 41 31.71 -29.27 7.84
CA THR A 41 32.01 -30.67 8.15
C THR A 41 32.79 -31.35 7.02
N LEU A 42 32.42 -31.13 5.75
CA LEU A 42 33.23 -31.58 4.59
C LEU A 42 34.62 -30.93 4.57
N VAL A 43 34.74 -29.63 4.86
CA VAL A 43 36.02 -28.92 4.93
C VAL A 43 36.88 -29.42 6.09
N ARG A 44 36.29 -29.69 7.26
CA ARG A 44 37.00 -30.23 8.43
C ARG A 44 37.44 -31.69 8.25
N ALA A 45 36.70 -32.48 7.46
CA ALA A 45 37.06 -33.84 7.07
C ALA A 45 38.01 -33.88 5.84
N GLY A 46 38.52 -32.74 5.37
CA GLY A 46 39.40 -32.65 4.19
C GLY A 46 38.72 -32.90 2.84
N ALA A 47 37.45 -33.32 2.83
CA ALA A 47 36.67 -33.73 1.66
C ALA A 47 36.18 -32.56 0.78
N ARG A 48 37.02 -31.54 0.56
CA ARG A 48 36.69 -30.33 -0.24
C ARG A 48 36.24 -30.64 -1.67
N SER A 49 36.73 -31.75 -2.25
CA SER A 49 36.30 -32.27 -3.56
C SER A 49 34.85 -32.75 -3.61
N ARG A 50 34.15 -32.85 -2.45
CA ARG A 50 32.72 -33.16 -2.35
C ARG A 50 31.83 -31.92 -2.16
N LEU A 51 32.39 -30.71 -2.19
CA LEU A 51 31.61 -29.47 -2.08
C LEU A 51 30.69 -29.19 -3.29
N PRO A 52 31.07 -29.48 -4.55
CA PRO A 52 30.16 -29.28 -5.70
C PRO A 52 28.83 -30.01 -5.55
N GLN A 53 28.82 -31.19 -4.94
CA GLN A 53 27.63 -32.01 -4.68
C GLN A 53 26.63 -31.31 -3.76
N VAL A 54 27.12 -30.59 -2.74
CA VAL A 54 26.26 -29.75 -1.88
C VAL A 54 25.63 -28.64 -2.72
N TRP A 55 26.45 -27.93 -3.51
CA TRP A 55 25.96 -26.86 -4.39
C TRP A 55 24.97 -27.34 -5.46
N THR A 56 25.14 -28.53 -6.04
CA THR A 56 24.14 -29.13 -6.95
C THR A 56 22.79 -29.30 -6.25
N GLY A 57 22.77 -29.77 -5.00
CA GLY A 57 21.54 -29.90 -4.22
C GLY A 57 20.90 -28.55 -3.89
N VAL A 58 21.71 -27.58 -3.47
CA VAL A 58 21.28 -26.20 -3.18
C VAL A 58 20.69 -25.51 -4.41
N LEU A 59 21.34 -25.61 -5.58
CA LEU A 59 20.85 -25.00 -6.82
C LEU A 59 19.56 -25.67 -7.33
N ALA A 60 19.44 -27.00 -7.20
CA ALA A 60 18.20 -27.70 -7.53
C ALA A 60 17.04 -27.31 -6.59
N ALA A 61 17.33 -27.06 -5.30
CA ALA A 61 16.36 -26.58 -4.33
C ALA A 61 15.87 -25.16 -4.64
N ILE A 62 16.79 -24.25 -4.98
CA ILE A 62 16.45 -22.87 -5.40
C ILE A 62 15.62 -22.89 -6.70
N ALA A 63 15.96 -23.76 -7.67
CA ALA A 63 15.18 -23.93 -8.89
C ALA A 63 13.75 -24.43 -8.61
N LEU A 64 13.58 -25.37 -7.67
CA LEU A 64 12.26 -25.84 -7.22
C LEU A 64 11.46 -24.72 -6.56
N ALA A 65 12.06 -23.95 -5.65
CA ALA A 65 11.41 -22.83 -4.96
C ALA A 65 10.92 -21.75 -5.94
N MET A 66 11.77 -21.33 -6.89
CA MET A 66 11.38 -20.39 -7.94
C MET A 66 10.27 -20.95 -8.84
N SER A 67 10.34 -22.23 -9.20
CA SER A 67 9.30 -22.88 -10.01
C SER A 67 7.95 -22.93 -9.27
N PHE A 68 7.96 -23.19 -7.97
CA PHE A 68 6.75 -23.20 -7.14
C PHE A 68 6.12 -21.80 -7.00
N GLY A 69 6.92 -20.78 -6.70
CA GLY A 69 6.44 -19.39 -6.66
C GLY A 69 5.89 -18.91 -8.01
N ALA A 70 6.52 -19.30 -9.12
CA ALA A 70 6.01 -19.04 -10.47
C ALA A 70 4.66 -19.74 -10.72
N VAL A 71 4.53 -21.02 -10.34
CA VAL A 71 3.26 -21.76 -10.46
C VAL A 71 2.14 -21.10 -9.64
N LEU A 72 2.39 -20.68 -8.39
CA LEU A 72 1.39 -19.96 -7.59
C LEU A 72 0.93 -18.67 -8.28
N THR A 73 1.87 -17.86 -8.77
CA THR A 73 1.59 -16.60 -9.47
C THR A 73 0.79 -16.80 -10.75
N PHE A 74 1.21 -17.71 -11.64
CA PHE A 74 0.49 -17.96 -12.89
C PHE A 74 -0.86 -18.67 -12.68
N THR A 75 -0.99 -19.49 -11.63
CA THR A 75 -2.28 -20.11 -11.27
C THR A 75 -3.27 -19.05 -10.81
N ALA A 76 -2.89 -18.18 -9.87
CA ALA A 76 -3.76 -17.12 -9.38
C ALA A 76 -4.16 -16.12 -10.46
N ALA A 77 -3.23 -15.75 -11.35
CA ALA A 77 -3.49 -14.90 -12.51
C ALA A 77 -4.38 -15.55 -13.60
N SER A 78 -4.75 -16.83 -13.44
CA SER A 78 -5.66 -17.56 -14.33
C SER A 78 -7.05 -17.78 -13.72
N LEU A 79 -7.35 -17.19 -12.55
CA LEU A 79 -8.63 -17.26 -11.85
C LEU A 79 -9.47 -15.99 -12.09
N SER A 80 -10.80 -16.08 -11.91
CA SER A 80 -11.65 -14.89 -11.81
C SER A 80 -11.39 -14.14 -10.50
N ALA A 81 -11.66 -12.83 -10.43
CA ALA A 81 -11.37 -11.99 -9.25
C ALA A 81 -11.82 -12.62 -7.92
N THR A 82 -13.10 -12.99 -7.80
CA THR A 82 -13.68 -13.65 -6.62
C THR A 82 -13.00 -14.98 -6.28
N ALA A 83 -12.55 -15.74 -7.28
CA ALA A 83 -11.81 -16.98 -7.06
C ALA A 83 -10.34 -16.73 -6.71
N GLN A 84 -9.74 -15.64 -7.20
CA GLN A 84 -8.40 -15.19 -6.84
C GLN A 84 -8.34 -14.70 -5.39
N GLU A 85 -9.34 -13.92 -4.94
CA GLU A 85 -9.54 -13.53 -3.55
C GLU A 85 -9.66 -14.77 -2.66
N ALA A 86 -10.62 -15.67 -2.95
CA ALA A 86 -10.80 -16.91 -2.22
C ALA A 86 -9.51 -17.78 -2.15
N PHE A 87 -8.72 -17.82 -3.23
CA PHE A 87 -7.45 -18.54 -3.31
C PHE A 87 -6.34 -17.87 -2.48
N GLY A 88 -6.21 -16.54 -2.53
CA GLY A 88 -5.26 -15.75 -1.75
C GLY A 88 -5.52 -15.85 -0.24
N GLY A 89 -6.79 -15.75 0.15
CA GLY A 89 -7.22 -15.92 1.54
C GLY A 89 -7.01 -17.35 2.07
N ALA A 90 -7.35 -18.37 1.28
CA ALA A 90 -7.09 -19.77 1.64
C ALA A 90 -5.59 -20.08 1.80
N LEU A 91 -4.73 -19.58 0.89
CA LEU A 91 -3.28 -19.74 1.01
C LEU A 91 -2.71 -18.98 2.21
N SER A 92 -3.26 -17.81 2.55
CA SER A 92 -2.88 -17.05 3.75
C SER A 92 -3.18 -17.81 5.04
N VAL A 93 -4.33 -18.48 5.14
CA VAL A 93 -4.66 -19.36 6.29
C VAL A 93 -3.70 -20.55 6.39
N VAL A 94 -3.37 -21.18 5.26
CA VAL A 94 -2.38 -22.27 5.20
C VAL A 94 -0.99 -21.77 5.63
N ALA A 95 -0.55 -20.61 5.14
CA ALA A 95 0.71 -19.99 5.51
C ALA A 95 0.80 -19.74 7.02
N VAL A 96 -0.23 -19.17 7.64
CA VAL A 96 -0.28 -18.94 9.10
C VAL A 96 -0.19 -20.26 9.89
N ALA A 97 -0.83 -21.33 9.43
CA ALA A 97 -0.70 -22.65 10.06
C ALA A 97 0.75 -23.19 9.99
N PHE A 98 1.42 -23.03 8.84
CA PHE A 98 2.83 -23.39 8.66
C PHE A 98 3.78 -22.55 9.53
N VAL A 99 3.65 -21.21 9.54
CA VAL A 99 4.44 -20.32 10.42
C VAL A 99 4.27 -20.74 11.88
N THR A 100 3.03 -20.98 12.33
CA THR A 100 2.74 -21.39 13.70
C THR A 100 3.47 -22.70 14.06
N ALA A 101 3.35 -23.72 13.21
CA ALA A 101 4.03 -25.00 13.40
C ALA A 101 5.55 -24.84 13.43
N MET A 102 6.11 -24.04 12.52
CA MET A 102 7.55 -23.83 12.39
C MET A 102 8.14 -23.05 13.58
N VAL A 103 7.49 -21.99 14.06
CA VAL A 103 7.93 -21.23 15.25
C VAL A 103 8.00 -22.13 16.50
N PHE A 104 7.03 -23.05 16.68
CA PHE A 104 7.10 -24.04 17.77
C PHE A 104 8.16 -25.13 17.52
N TRP A 105 8.36 -25.56 16.28
CA TRP A 105 9.37 -26.54 15.89
C TRP A 105 10.80 -26.02 16.07
N MET A 106 11.14 -24.83 15.56
CA MET A 106 12.43 -24.17 15.74
C MET A 106 12.81 -24.03 17.23
N ARG A 107 11.85 -23.62 18.06
CA ARG A 107 12.04 -23.50 19.53
C ARG A 107 12.32 -24.85 20.21
N ARG A 108 12.07 -25.98 19.54
CA ARG A 108 12.52 -27.33 19.92
C ARG A 108 13.90 -27.63 19.32
N SER A 109 14.06 -27.49 18.01
CA SER A 109 15.29 -27.81 17.26
C SER A 109 16.52 -27.02 17.73
N ALA A 110 16.37 -25.73 18.07
CA ALA A 110 17.44 -24.87 18.58
C ALA A 110 18.07 -25.36 19.90
N ARG A 111 17.47 -26.36 20.57
CA ARG A 111 18.02 -26.99 21.79
C ARG A 111 18.72 -28.33 21.53
N SER A 112 18.46 -29.03 20.43
CA SER A 112 19.10 -30.32 20.09
C SER A 112 20.18 -30.23 19.01
N LEU A 113 20.16 -29.17 18.19
CA LEU A 113 21.00 -28.97 17.01
C LEU A 113 22.51 -29.26 17.23
N SER A 114 23.06 -28.82 18.36
CA SER A 114 24.48 -29.01 18.71
C SER A 114 24.89 -30.44 19.07
N GLY A 115 23.92 -31.30 19.42
CA GLY A 115 24.13 -32.71 19.76
C GLY A 115 23.94 -33.61 18.54
N GLU A 116 22.72 -33.63 18.00
CA GLU A 116 22.33 -34.56 16.92
C GLU A 116 23.17 -34.43 15.66
N ILE A 117 23.57 -33.21 15.30
CA ILE A 117 24.43 -32.97 14.11
C ILE A 117 25.81 -33.58 14.32
N LYS A 118 26.35 -33.54 15.54
CA LYS A 118 27.67 -34.08 15.87
C LYS A 118 27.73 -35.60 15.62
N GLU A 119 26.66 -36.29 15.98
CA GLU A 119 26.47 -37.74 15.88
C GLU A 119 26.10 -38.20 14.46
N LYS A 120 25.14 -37.53 13.82
CA LYS A 120 24.68 -37.87 12.46
C LYS A 120 25.73 -37.56 11.39
N VAL A 121 26.55 -36.53 11.56
CA VAL A 121 27.67 -36.22 10.65
C VAL A 121 28.77 -37.29 10.70
N THR A 122 29.09 -37.84 11.88
CA THR A 122 30.08 -38.92 11.98
C THR A 122 29.68 -40.19 11.22
N GLY A 123 28.37 -40.51 11.14
CA GLY A 123 27.87 -41.58 10.27
C GLY A 123 27.86 -41.21 8.78
N ALA A 124 27.59 -39.95 8.44
CA ALA A 124 27.41 -39.52 7.04
C ALA A 124 28.68 -39.55 6.18
N LEU A 125 29.87 -39.54 6.78
CA LEU A 125 31.15 -39.56 6.05
C LEU A 125 31.38 -40.85 5.23
N GLY A 126 30.70 -41.95 5.57
CA GLY A 126 30.73 -43.20 4.80
C GLY A 126 29.87 -43.20 3.52
N MET A 127 28.99 -42.22 3.31
CA MET A 127 27.99 -42.26 2.23
C MET A 127 28.45 -41.68 0.89
N GLY A 128 27.76 -42.11 -0.17
CA GLY A 128 28.05 -41.76 -1.57
C GLY A 128 27.56 -40.37 -1.99
N ALA A 129 28.08 -39.88 -3.12
CA ALA A 129 27.86 -38.52 -3.62
C ALA A 129 26.38 -38.12 -3.77
N GLY A 130 25.51 -39.06 -4.16
CA GLY A 130 24.07 -38.80 -4.31
C GLY A 130 23.36 -38.44 -3.00
N VAL A 131 23.83 -38.96 -1.85
CA VAL A 131 23.26 -38.63 -0.53
C VAL A 131 23.56 -37.18 -0.18
N LEU A 132 24.77 -36.67 -0.44
CA LEU A 132 25.11 -35.27 -0.19
C LEU A 132 24.27 -34.30 -1.04
N ILE A 133 24.00 -34.65 -2.31
CA ILE A 133 23.08 -33.88 -3.17
C ILE A 133 21.67 -33.91 -2.57
N LEU A 134 21.14 -35.10 -2.27
CA LEU A 134 19.76 -35.27 -1.79
C LEU A 134 19.52 -34.63 -0.41
N THR A 135 20.44 -34.77 0.54
CA THR A 135 20.34 -34.12 1.86
C THR A 135 20.40 -32.59 1.74
N SER A 136 21.26 -32.05 0.87
CA SER A 136 21.33 -30.59 0.65
C SER A 136 20.08 -30.07 -0.07
N PHE A 137 19.56 -30.83 -1.03
CA PHE A 137 18.33 -30.55 -1.76
C PHE A 137 17.08 -30.59 -0.86
N LEU A 138 16.91 -31.63 -0.04
CA LEU A 138 15.74 -31.75 0.84
C LEU A 138 15.78 -30.72 1.97
N ALA A 139 16.96 -30.39 2.51
CA ALA A 139 17.11 -29.33 3.50
C ALA A 139 16.74 -27.96 2.92
N VAL A 140 17.44 -27.49 1.88
CA VAL A 140 17.22 -26.15 1.32
C VAL A 140 15.90 -26.07 0.53
N GLY A 141 15.45 -27.17 -0.07
CA GLY A 141 14.23 -27.23 -0.86
C GLY A 141 12.97 -27.11 0.00
N ARG A 142 13.00 -27.61 1.24
CA ARG A 142 11.94 -27.35 2.21
C ARG A 142 11.87 -25.86 2.54
N GLU A 143 12.94 -25.29 3.08
CA GLU A 143 12.93 -23.89 3.53
C GLU A 143 12.67 -22.94 2.34
N GLY A 144 13.14 -23.27 1.14
CA GLY A 144 12.87 -22.53 -0.09
C GLY A 144 11.41 -22.60 -0.57
N LEU A 145 10.72 -23.74 -0.42
CA LEU A 145 9.28 -23.84 -0.70
C LEU A 145 8.46 -23.04 0.32
N GLU A 146 8.82 -23.10 1.61
CA GLU A 146 8.18 -22.28 2.65
C GLU A 146 8.45 -20.79 2.41
N THR A 147 9.68 -20.39 2.05
CA THR A 147 10.03 -19.03 1.62
C THR A 147 9.17 -18.56 0.46
N ALA A 148 9.05 -19.38 -0.59
CA ALA A 148 8.30 -19.03 -1.79
C ALA A 148 6.79 -18.88 -1.51
N LEU A 149 6.23 -19.69 -0.61
CA LEU A 149 4.84 -19.53 -0.14
C LEU A 149 4.67 -18.20 0.62
N PHE A 150 5.52 -17.94 1.62
CA PHE A 150 5.39 -16.76 2.48
C PHE A 150 5.59 -15.45 1.69
N LEU A 151 6.66 -15.35 0.89
CA LEU A 151 6.89 -14.17 0.05
C LEU A 151 5.77 -13.96 -0.96
N TRP A 152 5.15 -15.01 -1.49
CA TRP A 152 3.99 -14.89 -2.37
C TRP A 152 2.77 -14.33 -1.63
N THR A 153 2.44 -14.85 -0.44
CA THR A 153 1.33 -14.32 0.37
C THR A 153 1.56 -12.88 0.84
N THR A 154 2.80 -12.54 1.25
CA THR A 154 3.15 -11.19 1.68
C THR A 154 3.18 -10.21 0.51
N ALA A 155 3.65 -10.61 -0.67
CA ALA A 155 3.57 -9.77 -1.86
C ALA A 155 2.12 -9.51 -2.30
N ARG A 156 1.22 -10.48 -2.17
CA ARG A 156 -0.22 -10.25 -2.45
C ARG A 156 -0.84 -9.25 -1.47
N ALA A 157 -0.50 -9.32 -0.19
CA ALA A 157 -0.97 -8.35 0.81
C ALA A 157 -0.42 -6.93 0.64
N ALA A 158 0.65 -6.74 -0.15
CA ALA A 158 1.30 -5.45 -0.42
C ALA A 158 0.91 -4.82 -1.78
N GLY A 159 0.00 -5.43 -2.55
CA GLY A 159 -0.44 -4.88 -3.84
C GLY A 159 0.62 -4.88 -4.94
N GLU A 160 0.60 -3.88 -5.83
CA GLU A 160 1.52 -3.79 -6.99
C GLU A 160 2.90 -3.20 -6.66
N SER A 161 3.40 -3.38 -5.44
CA SER A 161 4.68 -2.80 -5.01
C SER A 161 5.88 -3.75 -5.21
N VAL A 162 7.05 -3.17 -5.52
CA VAL A 162 8.32 -3.90 -5.62
C VAL A 162 9.04 -4.06 -4.27
N GLY A 163 8.49 -3.48 -3.20
CA GLY A 163 9.04 -3.54 -1.84
C GLY A 163 9.29 -4.98 -1.36
N PRO A 164 8.31 -5.91 -1.45
CA PRO A 164 8.46 -7.29 -0.99
C PRO A 164 9.65 -8.03 -1.62
N LEU A 165 9.84 -7.88 -2.93
CA LEU A 165 10.95 -8.49 -3.66
C LEU A 165 12.30 -7.90 -3.25
N THR A 166 12.39 -6.56 -3.16
CA THR A 166 13.62 -5.86 -2.74
C THR A 166 13.99 -6.23 -1.30
N GLY A 167 13.03 -6.23 -0.38
CA GLY A 167 13.21 -6.62 1.02
C GLY A 167 13.71 -8.06 1.16
N ALA A 168 13.04 -9.02 0.51
CA ALA A 168 13.45 -10.42 0.51
C ALA A 168 14.89 -10.60 0.00
N GLY A 169 15.27 -9.90 -1.08
CA GLY A 169 16.64 -9.89 -1.61
C GLY A 169 17.67 -9.40 -0.59
N ILE A 170 17.41 -8.27 0.08
CA ILE A 170 18.28 -7.72 1.13
C ILE A 170 18.40 -8.70 2.30
N GLY A 171 17.29 -9.33 2.71
CA GLY A 171 17.26 -10.32 3.78
C GLY A 171 18.13 -11.55 3.48
N LEU A 172 17.97 -12.11 2.27
CA LEU A 172 18.76 -13.26 1.80
C LEU A 172 20.26 -12.94 1.68
N VAL A 173 20.62 -11.73 1.22
CA VAL A 173 22.01 -11.27 1.16
C VAL A 173 22.62 -11.13 2.56
N LEU A 174 21.89 -10.54 3.51
CA LEU A 174 22.33 -10.42 4.90
C LEU A 174 22.45 -11.80 5.58
N ALA A 175 21.51 -12.71 5.33
CA ALA A 175 21.58 -14.09 5.80
C ALA A 175 22.83 -14.81 5.30
N ALA A 176 23.13 -14.72 4.00
CA ALA A 176 24.35 -15.30 3.41
C ALA A 176 25.63 -14.73 4.04
N GLY A 177 25.68 -13.41 4.29
CA GLY A 177 26.78 -12.76 5.01
C GLY A 177 26.95 -13.25 6.44
N LEU A 178 25.85 -13.42 7.18
CA LEU A 178 25.85 -13.96 8.54
C LEU A 178 26.30 -15.43 8.58
N CYS A 179 25.81 -16.28 7.67
CA CYS A 179 26.25 -17.67 7.55
C CYS A 179 27.74 -17.78 7.20
N TRP A 180 28.27 -16.89 6.36
CA TRP A 180 29.71 -16.79 6.06
C TRP A 180 30.52 -16.33 7.29
N GLY A 181 30.02 -15.37 8.06
CA GLY A 181 30.63 -14.91 9.32
C GLY A 181 30.66 -15.98 10.41
N LEU A 182 29.60 -16.80 10.50
CA LEU A 182 29.53 -17.98 11.36
C LEU A 182 30.51 -19.08 10.91
N TYR A 183 30.59 -19.37 9.61
CA TYR A 183 31.57 -20.30 9.03
C TYR A 183 33.02 -19.87 9.34
N ARG A 184 33.32 -18.57 9.25
CA ARG A 184 34.63 -18.01 9.65
C ARG A 184 34.83 -17.85 11.16
N ARG A 185 33.87 -18.25 12.00
CA ARG A 185 33.87 -18.13 13.48
C ARG A 185 34.01 -16.71 14.03
N VAL A 186 33.69 -15.69 13.23
CA VAL A 186 33.82 -14.28 13.63
C VAL A 186 32.68 -13.85 14.57
N LEU A 187 31.51 -14.47 14.44
CA LEU A 187 30.29 -14.10 15.15
C LEU A 187 29.95 -15.09 16.28
N LYS A 188 29.73 -14.59 17.50
CA LYS A 188 29.27 -15.35 18.68
C LYS A 188 27.82 -15.00 19.04
N ILE A 189 26.87 -15.38 18.19
CA ILE A 189 25.44 -15.08 18.37
C ILE A 189 24.77 -16.10 19.30
N ASN A 190 23.95 -15.63 20.24
CA ASN A 190 23.13 -16.48 21.09
C ASN A 190 21.84 -16.91 20.34
N LEU A 191 21.94 -17.96 19.52
CA LEU A 191 20.85 -18.45 18.65
C LEU A 191 19.50 -18.59 19.39
N THR A 192 19.50 -19.12 20.61
CA THR A 192 18.27 -19.25 21.41
C THR A 192 17.58 -17.91 21.71
N LYS A 193 18.35 -16.84 21.96
CA LYS A 193 17.78 -15.50 22.15
C LYS A 193 17.28 -14.92 20.83
N PHE A 194 18.07 -15.06 19.76
CA PHE A 194 17.71 -14.61 18.41
C PHE A 194 16.37 -15.22 17.95
N PHE A 195 16.26 -16.55 17.93
CA PHE A 195 15.05 -17.25 17.51
C PHE A 195 13.85 -17.06 18.47
N THR A 196 14.08 -16.73 19.75
CA THR A 196 12.98 -16.38 20.66
C THR A 196 12.42 -14.99 20.35
N ALA A 197 13.30 -14.03 20.00
CA ALA A 197 12.89 -12.68 19.63
C ALA A 197 12.21 -12.65 18.25
N THR A 198 12.81 -13.24 17.22
CA THR A 198 12.21 -13.30 15.87
C THR A 198 10.94 -14.14 15.85
N GLY A 199 10.90 -15.26 16.58
CA GLY A 199 9.70 -16.07 16.74
C GLY A 199 8.52 -15.33 17.38
N ALA A 200 8.78 -14.41 18.33
CA ALA A 200 7.74 -13.57 18.89
C ALA A 200 7.19 -12.56 17.86
N VAL A 201 8.07 -11.90 17.10
CA VAL A 201 7.68 -10.96 16.02
C VAL A 201 6.85 -11.67 14.95
N LEU A 202 7.26 -12.87 14.53
CA LEU A 202 6.55 -13.66 13.50
C LEU A 202 5.15 -14.09 13.94
N ILE A 203 4.89 -14.31 15.23
CA ILE A 203 3.53 -14.56 15.74
C ILE A 203 2.65 -13.32 15.57
N VAL A 204 3.19 -12.11 15.68
CA VAL A 204 2.41 -10.88 15.44
C VAL A 204 2.15 -10.68 13.94
N ILE A 205 3.17 -10.84 13.10
CA ILE A 205 3.03 -10.74 11.62
C ILE A 205 2.02 -11.80 11.12
N ALA A 206 2.06 -13.03 11.63
CA ALA A 206 1.12 -14.09 11.27
C ALA A 206 -0.33 -13.81 11.74
N ALA A 207 -0.53 -13.06 12.82
CA ALA A 207 -1.86 -12.57 13.19
C ALA A 207 -2.40 -11.61 12.11
N GLY A 208 -1.54 -10.75 11.57
CA GLY A 208 -1.84 -9.87 10.44
C GLY A 208 -2.21 -10.63 9.18
N VAL A 209 -1.36 -11.57 8.73
CA VAL A 209 -1.63 -12.42 7.55
C VAL A 209 -2.93 -13.22 7.70
N LEU A 210 -3.31 -13.59 8.93
CA LEU A 210 -4.63 -14.19 9.20
C LEU A 210 -5.77 -13.18 9.06
N GLY A 211 -5.63 -11.97 9.60
CA GLY A 211 -6.61 -10.89 9.47
C GLY A 211 -6.83 -10.44 8.01
N TYR A 212 -5.79 -10.43 7.20
CA TYR A 212 -5.84 -10.24 5.75
C TYR A 212 -6.50 -11.44 5.06
N GLY A 213 -6.05 -12.67 5.33
CA GLY A 213 -6.61 -13.87 4.70
C GLY A 213 -8.11 -14.09 4.99
N LEU A 214 -8.59 -13.63 6.14
CA LEU A 214 -10.02 -13.60 6.48
C LEU A 214 -10.80 -12.54 5.69
N ARG A 215 -10.17 -11.42 5.29
CA ARG A 215 -10.76 -10.38 4.43
C ARG A 215 -10.94 -10.91 3.01
N ASP A 216 -9.87 -11.47 2.42
CA ASP A 216 -9.90 -12.10 1.09
C ASP A 216 -10.97 -13.21 0.99
N LEU A 217 -11.14 -14.01 2.05
CA LEU A 217 -12.21 -15.01 2.13
C LEU A 217 -13.62 -14.40 2.28
N GLN A 218 -13.76 -13.19 2.82
CA GLN A 218 -15.03 -12.45 2.87
C GLN A 218 -15.37 -11.76 1.53
N GLU A 219 -14.37 -11.38 0.73
CA GLU A 219 -14.56 -10.78 -0.60
C GLU A 219 -14.84 -11.83 -1.66
N GLY A 220 -14.05 -12.91 -1.66
CA GLY A 220 -14.28 -14.12 -2.43
C GLY A 220 -15.56 -14.90 -2.07
N GLY A 221 -16.39 -14.38 -1.16
CA GLY A 221 -17.71 -14.91 -0.80
C GLY A 221 -17.70 -16.22 0.00
N VAL A 222 -16.54 -16.68 0.47
CA VAL A 222 -16.36 -17.93 1.23
C VAL A 222 -16.82 -17.75 2.69
N LEU A 223 -16.64 -16.55 3.26
CA LEU A 223 -17.02 -16.21 4.62
C LEU A 223 -18.01 -15.03 4.68
N PRO A 224 -19.00 -15.05 5.58
CA PRO A 224 -19.98 -13.97 5.70
C PRO A 224 -19.40 -12.71 6.38
N GLY A 225 -20.10 -11.59 6.24
CA GLY A 225 -19.84 -10.39 7.05
C GLY A 225 -18.89 -9.34 6.45
N LYS A 226 -18.71 -9.30 5.13
CA LYS A 226 -17.79 -8.36 4.44
C LYS A 226 -18.01 -6.86 4.73
N ALA A 227 -19.21 -6.47 5.19
CA ALA A 227 -19.55 -5.09 5.58
C ALA A 227 -19.81 -4.94 7.11
N ALA A 228 -19.46 -5.95 7.92
CA ALA A 228 -19.68 -5.94 9.36
C ALA A 228 -18.45 -5.36 10.09
N TYR A 229 -18.25 -4.06 9.97
CA TYR A 229 -17.12 -3.35 10.57
C TYR A 229 -17.15 -3.33 12.10
N ALA A 230 -15.96 -3.41 12.69
CA ALA A 230 -15.69 -3.45 14.14
C ALA A 230 -14.75 -2.33 14.58
N VAL A 231 -13.79 -2.00 13.71
CA VAL A 231 -12.92 -0.84 13.80
C VAL A 231 -13.09 -0.10 12.49
N ASP A 232 -13.48 1.16 12.59
CA ASP A 232 -13.46 2.10 11.47
C ASP A 232 -12.81 3.38 11.99
N LEU A 233 -11.55 3.55 11.63
CA LEU A 233 -10.72 4.70 11.99
C LEU A 233 -10.41 5.57 10.77
N GLY A 234 -11.03 5.33 9.60
CA GLY A 234 -10.71 6.04 8.36
C GLY A 234 -10.86 7.56 8.45
N GLY A 235 -11.75 8.06 9.30
CA GLY A 235 -11.91 9.50 9.60
C GLY A 235 -10.95 10.07 10.66
N THR A 236 -9.99 9.29 11.17
CA THR A 236 -9.07 9.70 12.27
C THR A 236 -7.63 9.21 12.13
N VAL A 237 -7.39 8.18 11.31
CA VAL A 237 -6.07 7.64 10.95
C VAL A 237 -5.97 7.71 9.44
N ASP A 238 -5.15 8.63 8.94
CA ASP A 238 -4.85 8.75 7.52
C ASP A 238 -4.20 7.45 7.01
N ALA A 239 -4.87 6.76 6.08
CA ALA A 239 -4.42 5.50 5.53
C ALA A 239 -3.09 5.63 4.75
N GLY A 240 -2.83 6.79 4.14
CA GLY A 240 -1.60 7.10 3.41
C GLY A 240 -0.45 7.62 4.29
N SER A 241 -0.70 7.85 5.58
CA SER A 241 0.33 8.32 6.51
C SER A 241 1.40 7.25 6.73
N TRP A 242 2.67 7.65 6.81
CA TRP A 242 3.80 6.72 6.99
C TRP A 242 3.61 5.75 8.17
N TYR A 243 2.93 6.18 9.25
CA TYR A 243 2.68 5.33 10.42
C TYR A 243 1.51 4.36 10.18
N SER A 244 0.49 4.73 9.40
CA SER A 244 -0.55 3.80 8.95
C SER A 244 0.03 2.80 7.95
N THR A 245 0.80 3.25 6.95
CA THR A 245 1.49 2.37 5.99
C THR A 245 2.45 1.42 6.70
N LEU A 246 3.20 1.88 7.71
CA LEU A 246 4.05 1.01 8.55
C LEU A 246 3.24 0.01 9.39
N VAL A 247 2.10 0.43 9.98
CA VAL A 247 1.23 -0.46 10.77
C VAL A 247 0.51 -1.50 9.89
N GLN A 248 0.10 -1.11 8.69
CA GLN A 248 -0.47 -2.00 7.67
C GLN A 248 0.60 -2.93 7.10
N GLY A 249 1.78 -2.44 6.72
CA GLY A 249 2.88 -3.29 6.23
C GLY A 249 3.37 -4.29 7.27
N VAL A 250 3.64 -3.85 8.51
CA VAL A 250 4.25 -4.70 9.55
C VAL A 250 3.24 -5.60 10.27
N PHE A 251 2.01 -5.13 10.50
CA PHE A 251 1.00 -5.88 11.28
C PHE A 251 -0.23 -6.30 10.47
N ASN A 252 -0.33 -5.93 9.19
CA ASN A 252 -1.52 -6.09 8.36
C ASN A 252 -2.80 -5.55 9.03
N LEU A 253 -2.64 -4.41 9.70
CA LEU A 253 -3.70 -3.69 10.38
C LEU A 253 -4.15 -2.48 9.54
N THR A 254 -5.26 -2.65 8.83
CA THR A 254 -5.96 -1.57 8.10
C THR A 254 -6.79 -0.69 9.05
N PRO A 255 -6.98 0.62 8.76
CA PRO A 255 -7.87 1.50 9.53
C PRO A 255 -9.34 1.05 9.58
N THR A 256 -9.79 0.31 8.56
CA THR A 256 -11.11 -0.34 8.51
C THR A 256 -10.95 -1.86 8.67
N MET A 257 -11.71 -2.47 9.58
CA MET A 257 -11.71 -3.92 9.83
C MET A 257 -13.08 -4.48 10.14
N THR A 258 -13.38 -5.69 9.66
CA THR A 258 -14.57 -6.45 10.06
C THR A 258 -14.39 -7.14 11.42
N TRP A 259 -15.50 -7.44 12.10
CA TRP A 259 -15.48 -8.21 13.36
C TRP A 259 -14.75 -9.55 13.22
N LEU A 260 -14.81 -10.18 12.05
CA LEU A 260 -14.14 -11.45 11.80
C LEU A 260 -12.61 -11.30 11.77
N GLN A 261 -12.10 -10.22 11.17
CA GLN A 261 -10.66 -9.92 11.17
C GLN A 261 -10.15 -9.62 12.58
N VAL A 262 -10.83 -8.73 13.32
CA VAL A 262 -10.41 -8.33 14.68
C VAL A 262 -10.41 -9.52 15.64
N LEU A 263 -11.47 -10.34 15.61
CA LEU A 263 -11.56 -11.55 16.45
C LEU A 263 -10.54 -12.62 16.01
N GLY A 264 -10.30 -12.78 14.70
CA GLY A 264 -9.27 -13.68 14.17
C GLY A 264 -7.86 -13.30 14.61
N TYR A 265 -7.48 -12.04 14.37
CA TYR A 265 -6.18 -11.46 14.77
C TYR A 265 -5.96 -11.59 16.28
N ALA A 266 -6.90 -11.07 17.09
CA ALA A 266 -6.76 -11.04 18.54
C ALA A 266 -6.81 -12.44 19.17
N GLY A 267 -7.70 -13.32 18.68
CA GLY A 267 -7.83 -14.69 19.16
C GLY A 267 -6.58 -15.53 18.86
N TYR A 268 -6.07 -15.47 17.63
CA TYR A 268 -4.82 -16.12 17.24
C TYR A 268 -3.63 -15.60 18.05
N LEU A 269 -3.46 -14.27 18.13
CA LEU A 269 -2.35 -13.65 18.86
C LEU A 269 -2.38 -14.03 20.35
N ALA A 270 -3.53 -13.92 21.01
CA ALA A 270 -3.69 -14.26 22.41
C ALA A 270 -3.37 -15.73 22.70
N LEU A 271 -3.87 -16.66 21.86
CA LEU A 271 -3.64 -18.09 22.01
C LEU A 271 -2.17 -18.47 21.76
N VAL A 272 -1.65 -18.10 20.58
CA VAL A 272 -0.31 -18.53 20.12
C VAL A 272 0.79 -17.85 20.92
N MET A 273 0.69 -16.54 21.21
CA MET A 273 1.66 -15.85 22.06
C MET A 273 1.65 -16.40 23.50
N THR A 274 0.48 -16.77 24.05
CA THR A 274 0.41 -17.39 25.38
C THR A 274 1.10 -18.75 25.41
N LEU A 275 0.89 -19.61 24.41
CA LEU A 275 1.58 -20.91 24.28
C LEU A 275 3.09 -20.73 24.01
N PHE A 276 3.49 -19.68 23.30
CA PHE A 276 4.87 -19.31 23.09
C PHE A 276 5.55 -18.87 24.39
N VAL A 277 4.99 -17.88 25.09
CA VAL A 277 5.56 -17.33 26.33
C VAL A 277 5.52 -18.34 27.49
N ARG A 278 4.45 -19.17 27.63
CA ARG A 278 4.41 -20.23 28.66
C ARG A 278 5.53 -21.26 28.46
N GLY A 279 5.81 -21.65 27.21
CA GLY A 279 6.94 -22.54 26.91
C GLY A 279 8.32 -21.90 27.08
N VAL A 280 8.43 -20.57 27.10
CA VAL A 280 9.67 -19.85 27.49
C VAL A 280 9.78 -19.73 29.01
N ARG A 281 8.67 -19.51 29.74
CA ARG A 281 8.66 -19.42 31.22
C ARG A 281 8.84 -20.76 31.94
N ALA A 282 8.62 -21.89 31.26
CA ALA A 282 8.83 -23.23 31.80
C ALA A 282 10.30 -23.54 32.18
N THR A 283 11.28 -22.74 31.74
CA THR A 283 12.70 -22.92 32.07
C THR A 283 13.13 -22.14 33.30
N LYS A 284 12.49 -22.37 34.44
CA LYS A 284 13.12 -22.18 35.76
C LYS A 284 13.22 -23.56 36.43
N PRO A 285 14.43 -24.15 36.54
CA PRO A 285 14.61 -25.37 37.32
C PRO A 285 14.09 -25.14 38.74
N ALA A 286 13.38 -26.12 39.30
CA ALA A 286 13.21 -26.18 40.74
C ALA A 286 14.61 -26.22 41.39
N PRO A 287 14.85 -25.56 42.53
CA PRO A 287 16.10 -25.70 43.25
C PRO A 287 16.36 -27.18 43.49
N ALA A 288 17.48 -27.70 43.01
CA ALA A 288 17.81 -29.11 43.17
C ALA A 288 18.00 -29.38 44.66
N THR A 289 17.09 -30.17 45.25
CA THR A 289 17.29 -30.74 46.59
C THR A 289 18.64 -31.42 46.60
N ALA A 290 19.53 -31.00 47.51
CA ALA A 290 20.88 -31.54 47.57
C ALA A 290 20.81 -33.08 47.73
N PRO A 291 21.59 -33.86 46.96
CA PRO A 291 21.52 -35.30 47.00
C PRO A 291 21.88 -35.79 48.41
N THR A 292 20.93 -36.46 49.07
CA THR A 292 21.12 -37.05 50.39
C THR A 292 22.30 -38.03 50.35
N GLY A 293 23.39 -37.70 51.04
CA GLY A 293 24.51 -38.63 51.19
C GLY A 293 24.06 -39.90 51.91
N THR A 294 24.30 -41.06 51.31
CA THR A 294 23.95 -42.36 51.90
C THR A 294 24.64 -42.52 53.27
N PRO A 295 23.94 -42.99 54.32
CA PRO A 295 24.53 -43.07 55.66
C PRO A 295 25.64 -44.12 55.74
N THR A 296 26.72 -43.80 56.46
CA THR A 296 27.68 -44.78 57.00
C THR A 296 27.78 -44.56 58.51
N ALA A 297 27.78 -45.65 59.27
CA ALA A 297 27.45 -45.68 60.69
C ALA A 297 28.52 -45.08 61.62
N ALA A 298 28.05 -44.53 62.75
CA ALA A 298 28.79 -44.45 64.01
C ALA A 298 27.79 -44.58 65.19
N VAL A 299 28.11 -45.42 66.18
CA VAL A 299 27.25 -45.86 67.29
C VAL A 299 28.17 -46.21 68.47
N PRO A 300 27.91 -45.78 69.73
CA PRO A 300 27.86 -44.39 70.19
C PRO A 300 28.81 -44.18 71.43
N GLU A 301 28.54 -43.20 72.28
CA GLU A 301 29.13 -42.99 73.64
C GLU A 301 30.66 -42.65 73.73
N THR A 302 31.18 -42.00 74.78
CA THR A 302 30.61 -41.50 76.05
C THR A 302 31.28 -40.18 76.55
N ALA A 303 30.53 -39.42 77.38
CA ALA A 303 30.98 -38.69 78.59
C ALA A 303 31.95 -37.46 78.57
N ARG A 304 31.50 -36.43 79.31
CA ARG A 304 32.24 -35.45 80.17
C ARG A 304 33.16 -34.35 79.57
N GLY A 305 32.71 -33.09 79.73
CA GLY A 305 33.30 -32.22 80.78
C GLY A 305 34.01 -30.91 80.38
N ALA A 306 33.44 -29.76 80.81
CA ALA A 306 34.04 -28.41 81.02
C ALA A 306 34.84 -27.71 79.88
N GLY A 307 34.92 -26.37 79.80
CA GLY A 307 34.23 -25.31 80.53
C GLY A 307 34.90 -23.92 80.34
N ALA A 308 34.11 -22.84 80.35
CA ALA A 308 34.50 -21.41 80.22
C ALA A 308 35.13 -20.96 78.86
N GLY A 309 34.96 -19.70 78.41
CA GLY A 309 34.09 -18.63 78.95
C GLY A 309 34.25 -17.26 78.25
N SER A 310 33.33 -16.32 78.54
CA SER A 310 33.25 -14.90 78.09
C SER A 310 33.00 -14.64 76.58
N GLY A 311 32.26 -13.62 76.16
CA GLY A 311 31.42 -12.64 76.90
C GLY A 311 30.51 -11.81 75.94
N PRO A 312 29.40 -11.15 76.40
CA PRO A 312 28.32 -10.75 75.47
C PRO A 312 27.70 -9.33 75.61
N ARG A 313 26.96 -8.91 74.55
CA ARG A 313 25.65 -8.19 74.55
C ARG A 313 25.54 -6.65 74.74
N ALA A 314 24.95 -5.99 73.72
CA ALA A 314 23.99 -4.85 73.75
C ALA A 314 23.29 -4.79 72.35
N ALA A 315 22.02 -4.45 72.07
CA ALA A 315 21.08 -3.42 72.58
C ALA A 315 21.46 -1.98 72.17
N ALA A 316 20.60 -1.02 71.80
CA ALA A 316 19.16 -0.91 71.44
C ALA A 316 18.89 0.56 70.96
N ALA A 317 17.80 1.01 70.28
CA ALA A 317 16.67 0.46 69.53
C ALA A 317 15.93 1.60 68.76
N SER A 318 14.99 1.26 67.85
CA SER A 318 13.79 2.02 67.37
C SER A 318 13.85 3.53 66.99
N GLY A 319 13.20 3.90 65.86
CA GLY A 319 12.44 5.17 65.73
C GLY A 319 12.73 6.06 64.50
N PRO A 320 11.72 6.50 63.71
CA PRO A 320 11.92 7.39 62.55
C PRO A 320 11.10 8.70 62.56
N ARG A 321 11.60 9.78 61.93
CA ARG A 321 10.79 10.66 61.05
C ARG A 321 11.54 11.73 60.22
N ALA A 322 10.79 12.20 59.24
CA ALA A 322 11.04 13.12 58.13
C ALA A 322 11.58 14.56 58.41
N ALA A 323 12.38 15.03 57.43
CA ALA A 323 12.24 16.28 56.65
C ALA A 323 12.64 17.70 57.18
N ALA A 324 13.27 18.41 56.23
CA ALA A 324 13.30 19.87 55.96
C ALA A 324 14.09 20.83 56.88
N GLY A 325 14.89 21.72 56.24
CA GLY A 325 15.15 23.08 56.77
C GLY A 325 16.56 23.67 56.62
N ILE A 326 16.79 24.47 55.56
CA ILE A 326 17.52 25.78 55.54
C ILE A 326 18.93 25.90 56.20
N GLY A 327 19.92 26.42 55.45
CA GLY A 327 21.12 27.05 56.04
C GLY A 327 22.35 27.18 55.12
N ALA A 328 22.85 28.40 54.91
CA ALA A 328 24.15 28.76 54.31
C ALA A 328 25.01 29.48 55.42
N PRO A 329 26.26 30.00 55.23
CA PRO A 329 26.94 30.45 54.00
C PRO A 329 28.48 30.17 53.92
N ASP A 330 29.21 30.99 53.12
CA ASP A 330 30.66 31.27 53.10
C ASP A 330 31.65 30.22 52.51
N ALA A 331 32.83 30.57 51.93
CA ALA A 331 33.34 31.79 51.25
C ALA A 331 34.71 31.53 50.54
N GLY A 332 35.14 32.40 49.60
CA GLY A 332 36.49 32.46 48.97
C GLY A 332 36.57 31.94 47.51
N SER A 333 37.05 32.67 46.47
CA SER A 333 38.35 33.35 46.17
C SER A 333 39.46 32.39 45.69
N ALA A 334 40.27 32.62 44.63
CA ALA A 334 40.36 33.61 43.51
C ALA A 334 41.41 33.09 42.47
N GLY A 335 41.69 33.64 41.27
CA GLY A 335 41.09 34.73 40.48
C GLY A 335 42.12 35.61 39.70
N LEU A 336 42.47 35.28 38.44
CA LEU A 336 43.37 36.03 37.51
C LEU A 336 42.87 35.86 36.04
N ALA A 337 42.57 36.90 35.24
CA ALA A 337 43.45 37.87 34.54
C ALA A 337 44.10 37.30 33.24
N SER A 338 44.29 38.03 32.12
CA SER A 338 43.85 39.38 31.67
C SER A 338 44.34 39.62 30.22
N GLU A 339 43.62 40.37 29.37
CA GLU A 339 44.20 41.41 28.48
C GLU A 339 43.14 42.31 27.79
N ALA A 340 43.58 43.46 27.26
CA ALA A 340 42.77 44.50 26.61
C ALA A 340 43.38 44.87 25.22
N GLY A 341 42.71 45.60 24.32
CA GLY A 341 42.39 47.02 24.45
C GLY A 341 42.23 47.73 23.08
N PRO A 342 42.01 49.07 23.02
CA PRO A 342 41.08 49.65 22.04
C PRO A 342 41.55 50.91 21.26
N SER A 343 40.79 51.31 20.22
CA SER A 343 40.46 52.69 19.73
C SER A 343 39.81 52.61 18.33
N ALA A 344 38.79 53.36 17.87
CA ALA A 344 38.36 54.78 18.02
C ALA A 344 39.09 55.76 17.06
N ALA A 345 38.47 56.82 16.46
CA ALA A 345 37.06 57.18 16.17
C ALA A 345 36.99 58.45 15.26
N VAL A 346 35.76 58.91 14.91
CA VAL A 346 35.37 60.29 14.47
C VAL A 346 35.84 60.83 13.09
N ALA A 347 34.88 61.28 12.26
CA ALA A 347 34.87 62.58 11.55
C ALA A 347 33.54 62.81 10.79
N ALA A 348 33.17 64.07 10.53
CA ALA A 348 31.97 64.46 9.75
C ALA A 348 32.26 65.71 8.87
N GLY A 349 31.47 65.93 7.81
CA GLY A 349 31.62 67.11 6.94
C GLY A 349 30.39 67.39 6.05
N ARG A 350 30.07 68.68 5.88
CA ARG A 350 29.04 69.23 4.96
C ARG A 350 29.73 70.14 3.93
N GLY A 351 29.17 70.28 2.73
CA GLY A 351 29.59 71.32 1.79
C GLY A 351 28.83 71.30 0.46
N ASP A 352 28.23 72.43 0.08
CA ASP A 352 27.52 72.63 -1.19
C ASP A 352 28.45 73.08 -2.32
N ARG A 353 28.12 72.78 -3.60
CA ARG A 353 27.80 73.80 -4.65
C ARG A 353 27.71 73.29 -6.10
N ALA A 354 26.80 73.95 -6.84
CA ALA A 354 26.89 74.44 -8.22
C ALA A 354 27.14 73.49 -9.42
N ALA A 355 26.05 73.23 -10.16
CA ALA A 355 25.84 73.42 -11.60
C ALA A 355 27.03 73.54 -12.60
N ALA A 356 26.99 72.70 -13.65
CA ALA A 356 27.28 73.07 -15.05
C ALA A 356 26.72 72.02 -16.05
N GLY A 357 26.24 72.47 -17.22
CA GLY A 357 26.24 71.71 -18.49
C GLY A 357 27.28 72.31 -19.45
N PRO A 358 27.21 72.15 -20.79
CA PRO A 358 26.12 71.55 -21.61
C PRO A 358 26.61 70.70 -22.83
N ASP A 359 25.71 70.45 -23.80
CA ASP A 359 25.95 70.32 -25.27
C ASP A 359 26.71 69.08 -25.86
N VAL A 360 26.47 68.61 -27.11
CA VAL A 360 25.44 68.92 -28.15
C VAL A 360 25.21 67.75 -29.13
N GLY A 361 24.06 67.71 -29.83
CA GLY A 361 23.83 66.88 -31.04
C GLY A 361 22.40 66.31 -31.15
N ALA A 362 21.36 67.06 -31.55
CA ALA A 362 20.98 67.41 -32.94
C ALA A 362 20.54 66.19 -33.80
N ALA A 363 19.35 66.13 -34.44
CA ALA A 363 18.16 67.01 -34.53
C ALA A 363 16.92 66.13 -34.91
N THR A 364 15.70 66.57 -35.30
CA THR A 364 15.15 67.84 -35.83
C THR A 364 13.60 67.94 -35.61
N ALA A 365 13.00 69.07 -36.01
CA ALA A 365 11.57 69.42 -36.08
C ALA A 365 10.78 68.71 -37.22
N ALA A 366 9.47 68.93 -37.49
CA ALA A 366 8.22 69.22 -36.74
C ALA A 366 7.06 69.51 -37.75
N THR A 367 5.78 69.53 -37.35
CA THR A 367 4.64 70.36 -37.90
C THR A 367 3.30 69.94 -37.25
N THR A 368 2.35 70.87 -37.07
CA THR A 368 1.06 70.64 -36.39
C THR A 368 -0.11 71.42 -37.04
N ALA A 369 -1.25 70.76 -37.34
CA ALA A 369 -2.55 71.35 -37.71
C ALA A 369 -3.66 70.26 -37.76
N VAL A 370 -4.96 70.56 -37.93
CA VAL A 370 -5.94 71.22 -37.01
C VAL A 370 -7.38 70.99 -37.55
N ALA A 371 -8.28 70.52 -36.68
CA ALA A 371 -9.77 70.57 -36.70
C ALA A 371 -10.61 70.31 -37.99
N SER A 372 -11.31 69.15 -38.02
CA SER A 372 -12.66 68.88 -38.60
C SER A 372 -13.12 67.46 -38.15
N GLY A 373 -14.39 67.00 -38.22
CA GLY A 373 -15.68 67.60 -38.59
C GLY A 373 -16.87 66.65 -38.32
N THR A 374 -18.12 67.03 -38.67
CA THR A 374 -19.39 66.26 -38.53
C THR A 374 -20.33 66.56 -39.73
N PRO A 375 -21.45 65.83 -40.03
CA PRO A 375 -22.39 65.16 -39.08
C PRO A 375 -23.10 63.83 -39.52
N ALA A 376 -23.89 63.27 -38.58
CA ALA A 376 -25.12 62.45 -38.75
C ALA A 376 -25.02 61.06 -39.43
N ALA A 377 -25.90 60.07 -39.18
CA ALA A 377 -26.84 59.69 -38.08
C ALA A 377 -27.37 58.26 -38.42
N SER A 378 -28.07 57.44 -37.63
CA SER A 378 -28.72 57.46 -36.30
C SER A 378 -28.64 56.02 -35.70
N ARG A 379 -29.39 55.47 -34.71
CA ARG A 379 -30.61 55.84 -33.96
C ARG A 379 -30.68 55.01 -32.66
N ALA A 380 -31.29 55.55 -31.59
CA ALA A 380 -32.09 54.92 -30.51
C ALA A 380 -31.74 53.50 -29.94
N GLU A 381 -31.79 53.22 -28.63
CA GLU A 381 -31.91 54.06 -27.41
C GLU A 381 -31.67 53.18 -26.15
N SER A 382 -31.47 53.79 -24.97
CA SER A 382 -31.46 53.11 -23.65
C SER A 382 -32.03 54.06 -22.58
N PRO A 383 -32.91 53.58 -21.70
CA PRO A 383 -32.58 53.43 -20.25
C PRO A 383 -33.09 52.07 -19.68
N ALA A 384 -32.62 51.47 -18.58
CA ALA A 384 -32.08 51.91 -17.27
C ALA A 384 -33.14 52.10 -16.15
N ALA A 385 -32.80 51.67 -14.91
CA ALA A 385 -33.58 51.74 -13.64
C ALA A 385 -34.84 50.82 -13.54
N SER A 386 -35.30 50.32 -12.37
CA SER A 386 -34.82 50.37 -10.96
C SER A 386 -35.42 49.22 -10.09
N HIS A 387 -35.09 49.20 -8.79
CA HIS A 387 -35.51 48.25 -7.74
C HIS A 387 -37.04 48.05 -7.50
N ALA A 388 -37.32 47.05 -6.65
CA ALA A 388 -38.59 46.56 -6.08
C ALA A 388 -39.19 45.35 -6.83
N GLU A 389 -39.84 44.36 -6.21
CA GLU A 389 -40.32 44.21 -4.82
C GLU A 389 -39.89 42.87 -4.16
N ARG A 390 -40.16 42.71 -2.85
CA ARG A 390 -40.31 41.38 -2.20
C ARG A 390 -41.79 41.15 -1.86
N SER A 391 -42.18 39.87 -1.73
CA SER A 391 -43.44 39.38 -1.14
C SER A 391 -44.66 39.19 -2.07
N ALA A 392 -44.70 38.08 -2.83
CA ALA A 392 -45.96 37.54 -3.39
C ALA A 392 -45.87 36.04 -3.78
N ALA A 393 -45.55 35.14 -2.83
CA ALA A 393 -45.57 33.68 -3.10
C ALA A 393 -45.80 32.83 -1.82
N SER A 394 -46.90 33.09 -1.11
CA SER A 394 -47.36 32.26 0.01
C SER A 394 -48.89 32.19 0.02
N ARG A 395 -49.43 31.01 0.40
CA ARG A 395 -50.85 30.56 0.33
C ARG A 395 -51.36 30.04 -1.02
N ALA A 396 -51.23 28.72 -1.18
CA ALA A 396 -52.13 27.79 -1.88
C ALA A 396 -51.47 26.40 -1.77
N GLU A 397 -51.38 25.73 -0.61
CA GLU A 397 -52.37 25.48 0.45
C GLU A 397 -53.53 24.55 0.00
N THR A 398 -53.43 23.29 0.47
CA THR A 398 -54.49 22.28 0.65
C THR A 398 -55.43 21.90 -0.51
N SER A 399 -54.98 20.96 -1.36
CA SER A 399 -55.77 19.82 -1.85
C SER A 399 -54.82 18.79 -2.51
N ALA A 400 -54.93 17.46 -2.36
CA ALA A 400 -55.92 16.64 -1.65
C ALA A 400 -55.23 15.52 -0.85
N ALA A 401 -55.90 15.03 0.19
CA ALA A 401 -55.58 13.79 0.89
C ALA A 401 -56.87 13.15 1.45
N SER A 402 -56.81 11.84 1.77
CA SER A 402 -57.91 10.97 2.24
C SER A 402 -58.90 10.48 1.18
N HIS A 403 -59.58 9.37 1.55
CA HIS A 403 -60.43 8.50 0.72
C HIS A 403 -59.66 7.72 -0.37
N ALA A 404 -59.75 6.39 -0.47
CA ALA A 404 -60.63 5.44 0.25
C ALA A 404 -59.92 4.65 1.37
N GLU A 405 -60.70 4.17 2.35
CA GLU A 405 -60.23 3.34 3.47
C GLU A 405 -60.84 1.93 3.47
N ARG A 406 -60.05 0.97 3.96
CA ARG A 406 -60.42 -0.20 4.80
C ARG A 406 -61.72 -0.97 4.51
N SER A 407 -61.55 -2.26 4.23
CA SER A 407 -62.10 -3.34 5.07
C SER A 407 -61.05 -4.47 5.09
N ALA A 408 -60.50 -4.90 6.22
CA ALA A 408 -61.11 -5.59 7.37
C ALA A 408 -61.63 -6.99 7.02
N ALA A 409 -61.48 -8.04 7.85
CA ALA A 409 -60.58 -8.34 8.97
C ALA A 409 -60.85 -9.80 9.39
N SER A 410 -59.92 -10.47 10.07
CA SER A 410 -60.18 -11.69 10.87
C SER A 410 -60.81 -12.91 10.15
N ARG A 411 -60.02 -14.00 10.07
CA ARG A 411 -60.32 -15.21 10.86
C ARG A 411 -59.04 -16.02 11.10
N ALA A 412 -58.97 -16.64 12.27
CA ALA A 412 -58.00 -17.67 12.58
C ALA A 412 -58.79 -18.96 12.84
N GLU A 413 -58.41 -20.06 12.19
CA GLU A 413 -58.82 -21.40 12.58
C GLU A 413 -57.83 -22.42 12.03
N SER A 414 -57.47 -23.38 12.87
CA SER A 414 -56.74 -24.60 12.54
C SER A 414 -57.44 -25.70 13.34
N PRO A 415 -57.69 -26.87 12.74
CA PRO A 415 -56.96 -28.02 13.27
C PRO A 415 -56.56 -29.07 12.23
N ALA A 416 -55.35 -29.60 12.45
CA ALA A 416 -54.98 -31.02 12.57
C ALA A 416 -55.56 -32.12 11.64
N ALA A 417 -54.64 -33.04 11.32
CA ALA A 417 -54.83 -34.50 11.32
C ALA A 417 -55.61 -35.15 10.16
N SER A 418 -55.39 -36.43 9.82
CA SER A 418 -54.21 -37.31 10.01
C SER A 418 -54.44 -38.62 9.25
N HIS A 419 -53.37 -39.32 8.86
CA HIS A 419 -53.38 -40.79 8.94
C HIS A 419 -51.98 -41.35 9.23
N ALA A 420 -51.91 -42.27 10.17
CA ALA A 420 -50.71 -43.04 10.49
C ALA A 420 -51.12 -44.38 11.11
N GLU A 421 -50.73 -45.49 10.48
CA GLU A 421 -50.63 -46.84 11.06
C GLU A 421 -49.35 -47.48 10.45
N ARG A 422 -48.49 -48.20 11.19
CA ARG A 422 -48.69 -49.40 12.04
C ARG A 422 -49.19 -50.60 11.21
N SER A 423 -48.73 -51.84 11.41
CA SER A 423 -47.61 -52.38 12.21
C SER A 423 -47.33 -53.83 11.78
N ALA A 424 -46.25 -54.41 12.33
CA ALA A 424 -46.11 -55.82 12.71
C ALA A 424 -45.82 -56.95 11.68
N LEU A 425 -44.69 -57.63 11.99
CA LEU A 425 -44.52 -59.09 12.16
C LEU A 425 -44.28 -60.06 10.98
N SER A 426 -43.39 -61.01 11.30
CA SER A 426 -43.03 -62.27 10.62
C SER A 426 -42.27 -62.15 9.28
N GLY A 427 -41.15 -62.86 9.09
CA GLY A 427 -40.40 -63.73 10.01
C GLY A 427 -39.19 -64.41 9.34
N ALA A 428 -38.34 -65.05 10.15
CA ALA A 428 -37.44 -66.21 9.93
C ALA A 428 -36.75 -66.46 8.55
N ASP A 429 -35.53 -67.01 8.47
CA ASP A 429 -34.82 -67.90 9.40
C ASP A 429 -33.33 -67.53 9.65
N ASP A 430 -32.78 -68.19 10.69
CA ASP A 430 -31.39 -68.20 11.21
C ASP A 430 -30.60 -69.41 10.60
N PRO A 431 -29.44 -69.92 11.10
CA PRO A 431 -28.40 -69.42 12.02
C PRO A 431 -26.96 -69.52 11.37
N SER A 432 -25.77 -69.46 12.00
CA SER A 432 -25.34 -69.58 13.42
C SER A 432 -23.98 -68.90 13.72
N ASP A 433 -23.77 -68.54 15.00
CA ASP A 433 -22.54 -68.54 15.85
C ASP A 433 -21.12 -68.16 15.33
N GLY A 434 -20.22 -67.60 16.16
CA GLY A 434 -20.36 -67.13 17.55
C GLY A 434 -19.03 -66.96 18.32
N GLY A 435 -18.91 -65.92 19.16
CA GLY A 435 -17.82 -65.69 20.14
C GLY A 435 -16.44 -65.21 19.60
N GLY A 436 -15.55 -64.60 20.40
CA GLY A 436 -15.71 -64.06 21.76
C GLY A 436 -14.40 -63.68 22.50
N ALA A 437 -14.39 -62.51 23.15
CA ALA A 437 -13.55 -62.11 24.31
C ALA A 437 -11.99 -62.00 24.17
N SER A 438 -11.36 -61.66 25.31
CA SER A 438 -9.96 -61.21 25.51
C SER A 438 -9.18 -62.14 26.46
N GLU A 439 -7.95 -61.72 26.84
CA GLU A 439 -7.22 -62.03 28.11
C GLU A 439 -6.05 -63.06 28.17
N VAL A 440 -4.93 -62.56 28.75
CA VAL A 440 -4.09 -63.15 29.85
C VAL A 440 -3.00 -64.21 29.59
N ARG A 441 -1.92 -64.07 30.40
CA ARG A 441 -0.71 -64.92 30.64
C ARG A 441 0.28 -65.10 29.47
N ALA A 442 1.61 -64.95 29.58
CA ALA A 442 2.64 -64.93 30.66
C ALA A 442 3.37 -66.28 30.95
N GLU A 443 4.72 -66.18 30.97
CA GLU A 443 5.76 -67.12 31.46
C GLU A 443 5.96 -68.49 30.75
N GLY A 444 7.24 -68.86 30.48
CA GLY A 444 7.64 -70.26 30.21
C GLY A 444 8.80 -70.54 29.22
N ALA A 445 10.04 -70.52 29.72
CA ALA A 445 11.29 -71.23 29.28
C ALA A 445 11.49 -71.82 27.84
N ASP A 446 12.62 -71.44 27.21
CA ASP A 446 13.88 -72.23 26.97
C ASP A 446 13.84 -73.80 27.14
N PRO A 447 14.69 -74.66 26.50
CA PRO A 447 15.89 -74.37 25.66
C PRO A 447 16.12 -75.19 24.35
N SER A 448 17.00 -74.64 23.50
CA SER A 448 18.01 -75.31 22.62
C SER A 448 17.70 -76.55 21.75
N ARG A 449 18.12 -76.52 20.46
CA ARG A 449 19.16 -77.41 19.87
C ARG A 449 19.48 -77.14 18.37
N ARG A 450 20.73 -77.43 17.99
CA ARG A 450 21.30 -77.65 16.62
C ARG A 450 21.56 -79.18 16.44
N PRO A 451 22.11 -79.75 15.33
CA PRO A 451 22.64 -79.20 14.04
C PRO A 451 21.87 -79.78 12.81
N GLU A 452 22.28 -79.90 11.53
CA GLU A 452 23.48 -79.69 10.64
C GLU A 452 23.00 -78.99 9.32
N ARG A 453 23.73 -78.59 8.24
CA ARG A 453 25.08 -78.77 7.62
C ARG A 453 25.23 -79.84 6.50
N GLY A 454 24.99 -79.41 5.25
CA GLY A 454 25.37 -80.05 3.97
C GLY A 454 25.26 -79.00 2.84
N VAL A 455 26.25 -78.65 2.01
CA VAL A 455 27.04 -79.43 1.02
C VAL A 455 26.22 -79.77 -0.25
N ARG A 456 26.63 -79.56 -1.51
CA ARG A 456 27.56 -78.65 -2.25
C ARG A 456 27.72 -79.24 -3.66
N GLU A 457 27.46 -78.51 -4.76
CA GLU A 457 28.01 -78.90 -6.09
C GLU A 457 28.02 -77.79 -7.16
N THR A 458 28.81 -78.04 -8.22
CA THR A 458 29.29 -77.18 -9.33
C THR A 458 29.96 -78.10 -10.39
N PRO A 459 30.38 -77.68 -11.60
CA PRO A 459 30.06 -76.49 -12.43
C PRO A 459 29.59 -76.90 -13.87
N ASP A 460 29.60 -75.97 -14.83
CA ASP A 460 29.85 -76.24 -16.26
C ASP A 460 30.58 -75.03 -16.90
N GLU A 461 31.23 -75.18 -18.07
CA GLU A 461 32.42 -74.39 -18.43
C GLU A 461 32.52 -73.85 -19.87
N SER A 462 33.07 -72.63 -20.00
CA SER A 462 33.77 -72.09 -21.20
C SER A 462 32.93 -71.84 -22.48
N PRO A 463 33.45 -71.12 -23.52
CA PRO A 463 34.71 -70.37 -23.62
C PRO A 463 34.53 -68.84 -23.86
N ALA A 464 35.65 -68.13 -24.05
CA ALA A 464 35.76 -66.66 -24.08
C ALA A 464 35.45 -65.99 -25.45
N HIS A 465 35.20 -64.66 -25.44
CA HIS A 465 35.81 -63.71 -26.40
C HIS A 465 35.71 -62.23 -25.97
N ALA A 466 36.70 -61.44 -26.41
CA ALA A 466 36.75 -59.98 -26.60
C ALA A 466 36.36 -59.02 -25.45
N ALA A 467 37.31 -58.18 -25.05
CA ALA A 467 37.05 -57.03 -24.18
C ALA A 467 36.37 -55.87 -24.95
N VAL A 468 35.17 -55.47 -24.53
CA VAL A 468 34.48 -54.28 -25.03
C VAL A 468 34.47 -53.20 -23.95
N ALA A 469 35.13 -52.07 -24.23
CA ALA A 469 35.19 -50.94 -23.31
C ALA A 469 33.82 -50.26 -23.15
N ARG A 470 33.05 -50.63 -22.12
CA ARG A 470 31.82 -49.93 -21.74
C ARG A 470 32.15 -48.49 -21.31
N ARG A 471 32.02 -47.54 -22.25
CA ARG A 471 32.00 -46.09 -21.98
C ARG A 471 31.05 -45.82 -20.81
N ARG A 472 31.60 -45.39 -19.67
CA ARG A 472 30.79 -44.85 -18.56
C ARG A 472 30.06 -43.61 -19.09
N ARG A 473 28.72 -43.66 -19.19
CA ARG A 473 27.92 -42.46 -19.45
C ARG A 473 28.22 -41.45 -18.32
N PRO A 474 28.48 -40.16 -18.63
CA PRO A 474 28.81 -39.19 -17.60
C PRO A 474 27.62 -38.99 -16.64
N VAL A 475 27.89 -39.06 -15.34
CA VAL A 475 26.87 -39.02 -14.27
C VAL A 475 26.08 -37.69 -14.26
N TRP A 476 26.60 -36.66 -14.92
CA TRP A 476 25.98 -35.35 -15.13
C TRP A 476 24.65 -35.36 -15.92
N VAL A 477 24.31 -36.42 -16.66
CA VAL A 477 23.04 -36.48 -17.41
C VAL A 477 21.81 -36.50 -16.48
N VAL A 478 21.94 -37.08 -15.27
CA VAL A 478 20.83 -37.16 -14.30
C VAL A 478 20.44 -35.78 -13.72
N PRO A 479 21.35 -34.97 -13.15
CA PRO A 479 20.98 -33.64 -12.65
C PRO A 479 20.49 -32.69 -13.75
N VAL A 480 20.99 -32.82 -14.99
CA VAL A 480 20.44 -32.05 -16.13
C VAL A 480 18.98 -32.45 -16.39
N ALA A 481 18.65 -33.74 -16.39
CA ALA A 481 17.27 -34.19 -16.52
C ALA A 481 16.39 -33.74 -15.33
N VAL A 482 16.90 -33.76 -14.10
CA VAL A 482 16.14 -33.35 -12.90
C VAL A 482 15.90 -31.83 -12.82
N VAL A 483 16.66 -30.99 -13.54
CA VAL A 483 16.37 -29.56 -13.69
C VAL A 483 15.56 -29.26 -14.96
N ALA A 484 15.90 -29.90 -16.08
CA ALA A 484 15.23 -29.69 -17.35
C ALA A 484 13.80 -30.26 -17.38
N VAL A 485 13.53 -31.41 -16.75
CA VAL A 485 12.18 -32.00 -16.74
C VAL A 485 11.19 -31.13 -15.96
N PRO A 486 11.45 -30.63 -14.74
CA PRO A 486 10.56 -29.67 -14.08
C PRO A 486 10.40 -28.36 -14.87
N ALA A 487 11.45 -27.85 -15.51
CA ALA A 487 11.34 -26.65 -16.35
C ALA A 487 10.49 -26.89 -17.61
N VAL A 488 10.64 -28.05 -18.26
CA VAL A 488 9.85 -28.47 -19.43
C VAL A 488 8.43 -28.88 -19.04
N VAL A 489 8.21 -29.45 -17.85
CA VAL A 489 6.87 -29.77 -17.33
C VAL A 489 6.15 -28.52 -16.85
N ALA A 490 6.82 -27.56 -16.21
CA ALA A 490 6.25 -26.24 -15.94
C ALA A 490 5.96 -25.50 -17.26
N GLY A 491 6.86 -25.59 -18.25
CA GLY A 491 6.63 -25.10 -19.60
C GLY A 491 5.42 -25.76 -20.29
N LEU A 492 5.26 -27.09 -20.15
CA LEU A 492 4.09 -27.83 -20.65
C LEU A 492 2.82 -27.45 -19.89
N VAL A 493 2.87 -27.25 -18.57
CA VAL A 493 1.71 -26.82 -17.77
C VAL A 493 1.33 -25.37 -18.10
N VAL A 494 2.28 -24.50 -18.41
CA VAL A 494 2.00 -23.13 -18.93
C VAL A 494 1.49 -23.15 -20.39
N ALA A 495 1.86 -24.16 -21.19
CA ALA A 495 1.42 -24.31 -22.58
C ALA A 495 0.09 -25.07 -22.75
N LEU A 496 -0.23 -26.01 -21.84
CA LEU A 496 -1.39 -26.90 -21.88
C LEU A 496 -2.44 -26.56 -20.80
N GLY A 497 -2.01 -25.95 -19.69
CA GLY A 497 -2.86 -25.53 -18.57
C GLY A 497 -3.43 -24.12 -18.73
N ARG A 498 -3.19 -23.44 -19.86
CA ARG A 498 -4.08 -22.38 -20.32
C ARG A 498 -5.39 -23.04 -20.79
N PRO A 499 -6.54 -22.89 -20.10
CA PRO A 499 -7.81 -23.08 -20.78
C PRO A 499 -7.86 -22.05 -21.90
N LYS A 500 -7.75 -22.50 -23.16
CA LYS A 500 -7.97 -21.62 -24.32
C LYS A 500 -9.36 -21.03 -24.16
N PRO A 501 -9.53 -19.69 -24.02
CA PRO A 501 -10.87 -19.13 -23.88
C PRO A 501 -11.67 -19.49 -25.12
N ALA A 502 -12.83 -20.11 -24.93
CA ALA A 502 -13.63 -20.67 -26.02
C ALA A 502 -14.31 -19.55 -26.82
N GLY A 503 -13.54 -18.92 -27.71
CA GLY A 503 -13.96 -17.80 -28.55
C GLY A 503 -12.88 -16.72 -28.75
N ALA A 504 -11.88 -16.61 -27.87
CA ALA A 504 -10.92 -15.50 -27.93
C ALA A 504 -10.07 -15.54 -29.22
N GLN A 505 -10.23 -14.51 -30.05
CA GLN A 505 -9.45 -14.33 -31.27
C GLN A 505 -8.06 -13.78 -30.91
N THR A 506 -7.00 -14.46 -31.31
CA THR A 506 -5.64 -13.91 -31.21
C THR A 506 -5.42 -12.92 -32.34
N VAL A 507 -5.20 -11.66 -32.00
CA VAL A 507 -4.99 -10.56 -32.95
C VAL A 507 -3.54 -10.08 -32.82
N ALA A 508 -2.77 -10.18 -33.90
CA ALA A 508 -1.37 -9.74 -33.89
C ALA A 508 -1.22 -8.25 -34.21
N VAL A 509 -0.21 -7.67 -33.56
CA VAL A 509 0.16 -6.25 -33.60
C VAL A 509 1.65 -6.13 -33.93
N SER A 510 2.03 -5.18 -34.78
CA SER A 510 3.42 -4.78 -35.05
C SER A 510 3.48 -3.34 -35.56
N GLU A 511 4.69 -2.86 -35.87
CA GLU A 511 4.94 -1.55 -36.48
C GLU A 511 4.40 -1.39 -37.91
N THR A 512 3.96 -2.47 -38.56
CA THR A 512 3.50 -2.49 -39.95
C THR A 512 2.18 -3.23 -40.16
N GLU A 513 1.71 -3.99 -39.19
CA GLU A 513 0.50 -4.79 -39.29
C GLU A 513 -0.30 -4.75 -37.98
N CYS A 514 -1.55 -4.30 -38.07
CA CYS A 514 -2.49 -4.22 -36.95
C CYS A 514 -3.76 -4.99 -37.33
N GLY A 515 -4.32 -5.77 -36.39
CA GLY A 515 -5.56 -6.52 -36.63
C GLY A 515 -5.38 -7.87 -37.34
N LYS A 516 -4.16 -8.41 -37.48
CA LYS A 516 -3.96 -9.70 -38.17
C LYS A 516 -4.60 -10.83 -37.35
N GLY A 517 -5.56 -11.55 -37.94
CA GLY A 517 -6.35 -12.58 -37.26
C GLY A 517 -7.70 -12.10 -36.74
N PHE A 518 -8.00 -10.81 -36.80
CA PHE A 518 -9.33 -10.27 -36.51
C PHE A 518 -10.33 -10.68 -37.60
N THR A 519 -11.44 -11.27 -37.18
CA THR A 519 -12.63 -11.52 -38.00
C THR A 519 -13.85 -10.89 -37.31
N ALA A 520 -15.03 -10.93 -37.94
CA ALA A 520 -16.22 -10.30 -37.37
C ALA A 520 -16.56 -10.91 -35.99
N PRO A 521 -16.49 -10.14 -34.89
CA PRO A 521 -16.91 -10.64 -33.59
C PRO A 521 -18.43 -10.69 -33.49
N GLU A 522 -18.94 -11.54 -32.60
CA GLU A 522 -20.36 -11.57 -32.28
C GLU A 522 -20.74 -10.37 -31.39
N PRO A 523 -22.00 -9.87 -31.44
CA PRO A 523 -22.46 -8.86 -30.50
C PRO A 523 -22.39 -9.33 -29.03
N GLY A 524 -22.23 -8.39 -28.09
CA GLY A 524 -22.09 -8.66 -26.66
C GLY A 524 -20.66 -8.42 -26.16
N ARG A 525 -20.36 -8.91 -24.95
CA ARG A 525 -19.04 -8.76 -24.31
C ARG A 525 -18.06 -9.77 -24.90
N GLN A 526 -17.03 -9.28 -25.58
CA GLN A 526 -16.02 -10.06 -26.31
C GLN A 526 -14.64 -9.92 -25.67
N THR A 527 -13.80 -10.95 -25.82
CA THR A 527 -12.41 -10.95 -25.35
C THR A 527 -11.46 -11.23 -26.51
N PHE A 528 -10.49 -10.34 -26.73
CA PHE A 528 -9.51 -10.40 -27.80
C PHE A 528 -8.10 -10.59 -27.22
N GLN A 529 -7.33 -11.53 -27.77
CA GLN A 529 -5.95 -11.79 -27.34
C GLN A 529 -4.98 -10.98 -28.18
N MET A 530 -4.63 -9.79 -27.68
CA MET A 530 -3.77 -8.85 -28.38
C MET A 530 -2.31 -9.23 -28.17
N ARG A 531 -1.64 -9.69 -29.24
CA ARG A 531 -0.26 -10.17 -29.20
C ARG A 531 0.67 -9.24 -29.97
N ASN A 532 1.64 -8.65 -29.28
CA ASN A 532 2.68 -7.88 -29.93
C ASN A 532 3.72 -8.82 -30.56
N THR A 533 3.89 -8.69 -31.87
CA THR A 533 4.84 -9.41 -32.73
C THR A 533 5.92 -8.50 -33.31
N GLY A 534 5.83 -7.21 -33.05
CA GLY A 534 6.83 -6.19 -33.40
C GLY A 534 7.99 -6.11 -32.41
N SER A 535 8.87 -5.13 -32.65
CA SER A 535 10.06 -4.83 -31.84
C SER A 535 9.85 -3.68 -30.84
N LYS A 536 8.83 -2.85 -31.06
CA LYS A 536 8.42 -1.73 -30.20
C LYS A 536 7.22 -2.06 -29.34
N THR A 537 7.12 -1.44 -28.17
CA THR A 537 5.87 -1.33 -27.41
C THR A 537 4.80 -0.64 -28.27
N SER A 538 3.54 -1.05 -28.15
CA SER A 538 2.40 -0.41 -28.83
C SER A 538 1.24 -0.20 -27.88
N GLU A 539 0.55 0.92 -28.01
CA GLU A 539 -0.85 1.04 -27.60
C GLU A 539 -1.75 0.41 -28.66
N VAL A 540 -2.92 -0.10 -28.25
CA VAL A 540 -3.80 -0.92 -29.09
C VAL A 540 -5.26 -0.61 -28.76
N TYR A 541 -6.02 -0.16 -29.75
CA TYR A 541 -7.39 0.34 -29.59
C TYR A 541 -8.35 -0.41 -30.50
N LEU A 542 -9.51 -0.84 -29.99
CA LEU A 542 -10.66 -1.24 -30.80
C LEU A 542 -11.48 0.01 -31.13
N ILE A 543 -11.58 0.40 -32.40
CA ILE A 543 -12.21 1.67 -32.82
C ILE A 543 -13.32 1.48 -33.85
N ASP A 544 -14.23 2.45 -33.92
CA ASP A 544 -14.97 2.74 -35.14
C ASP A 544 -14.05 3.50 -36.12
N PRO A 545 -13.72 2.94 -37.30
CA PRO A 545 -12.84 3.58 -38.28
C PRO A 545 -13.45 4.82 -38.96
N ALA A 546 -14.73 5.15 -38.73
CA ALA A 546 -15.38 6.35 -39.26
C ALA A 546 -15.38 7.53 -38.27
N THR A 547 -15.39 7.27 -36.95
CA THR A 547 -15.48 8.30 -35.89
C THR A 547 -14.28 8.32 -34.94
N ASN A 548 -13.33 7.40 -35.09
CA ASN A 548 -12.22 7.10 -34.17
C ASN A 548 -12.65 6.68 -32.74
N ALA A 549 -13.96 6.55 -32.45
CA ALA A 549 -14.45 6.23 -31.12
C ALA A 549 -13.96 4.86 -30.63
N VAL A 550 -13.41 4.82 -29.41
CA VAL A 550 -12.74 3.68 -28.79
C VAL A 550 -13.73 2.86 -27.95
N TYR A 551 -13.77 1.55 -28.19
CA TYR A 551 -14.60 0.55 -27.49
C TYR A 551 -13.85 -0.22 -26.39
N GLY A 552 -12.54 0.00 -26.28
CA GLY A 552 -11.64 -0.67 -25.35
C GLY A 552 -10.20 -0.67 -25.87
N GLU A 553 -9.23 -0.66 -24.96
CA GLU A 553 -7.82 -0.46 -25.30
C GLU A 553 -6.87 -1.27 -24.41
N ILE A 554 -5.62 -1.41 -24.88
CA ILE A 554 -4.48 -1.83 -24.09
C ILE A 554 -3.38 -0.78 -24.26
N GLU A 555 -3.04 -0.15 -23.16
CA GLU A 555 -1.83 0.63 -22.97
C GLU A 555 -0.57 -0.25 -22.92
N GLY A 556 0.54 0.24 -23.47
CA GLY A 556 1.87 -0.29 -23.18
C GLY A 556 2.11 -1.77 -23.53
N LEU A 557 1.48 -2.34 -24.58
CA LEU A 557 1.67 -3.74 -24.96
C LEU A 557 3.11 -3.99 -25.44
N ALA A 558 3.96 -4.50 -24.56
CA ALA A 558 5.40 -4.67 -24.79
C ALA A 558 5.74 -5.76 -25.83
N PRO A 559 6.90 -5.70 -26.50
CA PRO A 559 7.31 -6.67 -27.52
C PRO A 559 7.22 -8.13 -27.06
N GLY A 560 6.67 -9.01 -27.91
CA GLY A 560 6.53 -10.44 -27.65
C GLY A 560 5.44 -10.83 -26.63
N THR A 561 4.87 -9.87 -25.90
CA THR A 561 3.83 -10.13 -24.88
C THR A 561 2.45 -10.40 -25.49
N THR A 562 1.50 -10.81 -24.65
CA THR A 562 0.09 -10.95 -25.03
C THR A 562 -0.77 -10.56 -23.83
N ARG A 563 -1.77 -9.71 -24.05
CA ARG A 563 -2.76 -9.30 -23.05
C ARG A 563 -4.17 -9.50 -23.62
N ASP A 564 -5.11 -9.82 -22.75
CA ASP A 564 -6.53 -9.90 -23.11
C ASP A 564 -7.14 -8.49 -23.06
N LEU A 565 -7.89 -8.10 -24.10
CA LEU A 565 -8.69 -6.89 -24.17
C LEU A 565 -10.16 -7.29 -24.15
N VAL A 566 -10.94 -6.75 -23.22
CA VAL A 566 -12.37 -7.04 -23.08
C VAL A 566 -13.17 -5.81 -23.50
N ALA A 567 -14.03 -5.96 -24.51
CA ALA A 567 -14.84 -4.87 -25.06
C ALA A 567 -16.27 -5.34 -25.35
N THR A 568 -17.25 -4.42 -25.22
CA THR A 568 -18.63 -4.70 -25.62
C THR A 568 -18.84 -4.29 -27.07
N VAL A 569 -19.24 -5.25 -27.90
CA VAL A 569 -19.49 -5.08 -29.34
C VAL A 569 -21.01 -4.98 -29.58
N ALA A 570 -21.44 -4.00 -30.36
CA ALA A 570 -22.81 -3.86 -30.88
C ALA A 570 -22.81 -3.80 -32.41
N GLY A 571 -23.99 -3.62 -33.04
CA GLY A 571 -24.09 -3.44 -34.48
C GLY A 571 -23.31 -2.19 -34.93
N GLY A 572 -22.33 -2.35 -35.82
CA GLY A 572 -21.37 -1.29 -36.12
C GLY A 572 -20.26 -1.69 -37.09
N SER A 573 -19.31 -0.79 -37.29
CA SER A 573 -18.06 -1.03 -38.03
C SER A 573 -16.88 -0.91 -37.06
N TYR A 574 -15.94 -1.85 -37.12
CA TYR A 574 -14.83 -1.95 -36.17
C TYR A 574 -13.50 -2.15 -36.90
N ALA A 575 -12.43 -1.53 -36.39
CA ALA A 575 -11.05 -1.77 -36.80
C ALA A 575 -10.15 -1.77 -35.56
N TRP A 576 -8.98 -2.39 -35.68
CA TRP A 576 -7.90 -2.23 -34.70
C TRP A 576 -7.02 -1.06 -35.12
N ARG A 577 -6.70 -0.16 -34.20
CA ARG A 577 -5.65 0.86 -34.36
C ARG A 577 -4.52 0.56 -33.40
N CYS A 578 -3.30 0.47 -33.91
CA CYS A 578 -2.10 0.17 -33.14
C CYS A 578 -1.13 1.35 -33.27
N VAL A 579 -0.59 1.84 -32.15
CA VAL A 579 0.32 2.99 -32.12
C VAL A 579 1.65 2.57 -31.49
N PRO A 580 2.67 2.25 -32.29
CA PRO A 580 4.00 1.90 -31.79
C PRO A 580 4.72 3.11 -31.21
N THR A 581 5.50 2.94 -30.14
CA THR A 581 6.23 4.04 -29.49
C THR A 581 7.18 4.76 -30.48
N GLY A 582 6.91 6.04 -30.75
CA GLY A 582 7.66 6.81 -31.77
C GLY A 582 7.54 6.23 -33.18
N GLY A 583 6.35 5.76 -33.56
CA GLY A 583 5.98 5.32 -34.90
C GLY A 583 4.61 5.89 -35.29
N THR A 584 4.21 5.70 -36.55
CA THR A 584 2.88 6.10 -37.04
C THR A 584 1.81 5.08 -36.66
N ALA A 585 0.59 5.54 -36.43
CA ALA A 585 -0.55 4.65 -36.19
C ALA A 585 -0.83 3.74 -37.40
N VAL A 586 -1.02 2.45 -37.15
CA VAL A 586 -1.42 1.44 -38.16
C VAL A 586 -2.86 1.02 -37.85
N THR A 587 -3.77 1.16 -38.81
CA THR A 587 -5.18 0.75 -38.66
C THR A 587 -5.49 -0.47 -39.53
N SER A 588 -6.22 -1.45 -39.00
CA SER A 588 -6.62 -2.66 -39.71
C SER A 588 -7.68 -2.37 -40.78
N LYS A 589 -7.94 -3.37 -41.64
CA LYS A 589 -9.18 -3.36 -42.42
C LYS A 589 -10.39 -3.32 -41.49
N ALA A 590 -11.39 -2.52 -41.84
CA ALA A 590 -12.67 -2.46 -41.15
C ALA A 590 -13.50 -3.74 -41.34
N VAL A 591 -14.19 -4.15 -40.28
CA VAL A 591 -15.10 -5.31 -40.25
C VAL A 591 -16.46 -4.84 -39.73
N ARG A 592 -17.56 -5.41 -40.23
CA ARG A 592 -18.92 -5.06 -39.78
C ARG A 592 -19.53 -6.15 -38.92
N VAL A 593 -20.27 -5.73 -37.91
CA VAL A 593 -21.05 -6.57 -36.99
C VAL A 593 -22.51 -6.17 -37.13
N GLY A 594 -23.41 -7.17 -37.18
CA GLY A 594 -24.86 -6.95 -37.31
C GLY A 594 -25.60 -7.31 -36.03
N GLY A 595 -26.54 -6.45 -35.62
CA GLY A 595 -27.37 -6.65 -34.43
C GLY A 595 -26.69 -6.31 -33.10
N GLY A 596 -27.49 -6.19 -32.05
CA GLY A 596 -27.04 -5.75 -30.73
C GLY A 596 -26.96 -4.22 -30.58
N ALA A 597 -27.23 -3.74 -29.37
CA ALA A 597 -27.12 -2.35 -28.94
C ALA A 597 -26.46 -2.31 -27.55
N GLY A 598 -25.97 -1.15 -27.11
CA GLY A 598 -25.37 -0.97 -25.78
C GLY A 598 -23.86 -1.18 -25.70
N ALA A 599 -23.14 -1.04 -26.82
CA ALA A 599 -21.70 -0.79 -26.78
C ALA A 599 -21.47 0.70 -26.50
N THR A 600 -20.89 1.03 -25.35
CA THR A 600 -20.38 2.37 -25.06
C THR A 600 -19.03 2.54 -25.74
N ALA A 601 -18.81 3.67 -26.41
CA ALA A 601 -17.52 4.05 -26.97
C ALA A 601 -17.19 5.48 -26.58
N VAL A 602 -15.91 5.75 -26.29
CA VAL A 602 -15.40 7.08 -25.96
C VAL A 602 -14.79 7.69 -27.21
N VAL A 603 -15.23 8.88 -27.63
CA VAL A 603 -14.54 9.63 -28.69
C VAL A 603 -13.20 10.07 -28.12
N PRO A 604 -12.04 9.69 -28.69
CA PRO A 604 -10.74 10.04 -28.13
C PRO A 604 -10.56 11.57 -28.04
N VAL A 605 -9.66 12.01 -27.16
CA VAL A 605 -9.25 13.41 -27.02
C VAL A 605 -7.80 13.55 -27.44
N SER A 606 -7.46 14.64 -28.11
CA SER A 606 -6.10 15.05 -28.42
C SER A 606 -5.63 16.21 -27.52
N GLU A 607 -4.31 16.41 -27.43
CA GLU A 607 -3.72 17.62 -26.84
C GLU A 607 -4.30 18.91 -27.45
N GLN A 608 -4.65 18.89 -28.75
CA GLN A 608 -5.19 20.04 -29.47
C GLN A 608 -6.64 20.37 -29.08
N ASP A 609 -7.45 19.37 -28.71
CA ASP A 609 -8.80 19.58 -28.19
C ASP A 609 -8.78 20.26 -26.81
N LEU A 610 -7.86 19.82 -25.94
CA LEU A 610 -7.66 20.38 -24.60
C LEU A 610 -6.91 21.72 -24.60
N ALA A 611 -6.21 22.09 -25.69
CA ALA A 611 -5.46 23.33 -25.78
C ALA A 611 -6.32 24.60 -25.61
N THR A 612 -7.60 24.57 -25.99
CA THR A 612 -8.52 25.71 -25.76
C THR A 612 -9.01 25.76 -24.30
N PRO A 613 -9.58 24.69 -23.72
CA PRO A 613 -9.89 24.64 -22.28
C PRO A 613 -8.71 25.01 -21.37
N LEU A 614 -7.50 24.49 -21.64
CA LEU A 614 -6.30 24.79 -20.87
C LEU A 614 -5.92 26.28 -20.97
N LYS A 615 -6.04 26.88 -22.15
CA LYS A 615 -5.81 28.33 -22.34
C LYS A 615 -6.81 29.16 -21.55
N GLU A 616 -8.08 28.78 -21.52
CA GLU A 616 -9.14 29.49 -20.78
C GLU A 616 -8.94 29.35 -19.26
N TYR A 617 -8.64 28.16 -18.77
CA TYR A 617 -8.29 27.93 -17.36
C TYR A 617 -7.01 28.69 -16.94
N ARG A 618 -5.95 28.70 -17.76
CA ARG A 618 -4.75 29.51 -17.48
C ARG A 618 -5.05 31.03 -17.49
N GLN A 619 -6.05 31.50 -18.23
CA GLN A 619 -6.53 32.89 -18.11
C GLN A 619 -7.35 33.12 -16.84
N TYR A 620 -8.15 32.17 -16.39
CA TYR A 620 -8.84 32.22 -15.09
C TYR A 620 -7.83 32.32 -13.95
N VAL A 621 -6.90 31.37 -13.84
CA VAL A 621 -5.86 31.34 -12.81
C VAL A 621 -4.96 32.58 -12.91
N GLY A 622 -4.58 33.02 -14.11
CA GLY A 622 -3.78 34.24 -14.31
C GLY A 622 -4.46 35.52 -13.81
N ARG A 623 -5.80 35.62 -13.88
CA ARG A 623 -6.57 36.71 -13.24
C ARG A 623 -6.62 36.52 -11.72
N GLY A 624 -6.90 35.31 -11.27
CA GLY A 624 -6.93 34.95 -9.85
C GLY A 624 -5.64 35.28 -9.10
N LEU A 625 -4.48 34.90 -9.65
CA LEU A 625 -3.16 35.22 -9.10
C LEU A 625 -2.89 36.73 -9.00
N ALA A 626 -3.44 37.55 -9.91
CA ALA A 626 -3.33 39.01 -9.80
C ALA A 626 -4.19 39.57 -8.66
N THR A 627 -5.37 39.00 -8.43
CA THR A 627 -6.23 39.33 -7.27
C THR A 627 -5.60 38.86 -5.97
N LEU A 628 -5.06 37.64 -5.94
CA LEU A 628 -4.37 37.04 -4.80
C LEU A 628 -3.22 37.92 -4.31
N VAL A 629 -2.33 38.34 -5.21
CA VAL A 629 -1.22 39.25 -4.88
C VAL A 629 -1.72 40.55 -4.24
N ALA A 630 -2.83 41.11 -4.74
CA ALA A 630 -3.42 42.33 -4.17
C ALA A 630 -4.05 42.10 -2.78
N GLN A 631 -4.56 40.90 -2.48
CA GLN A 631 -5.11 40.54 -1.17
C GLN A 631 -3.99 40.19 -0.18
N THR A 632 -3.03 39.34 -0.54
CA THR A 632 -1.85 39.03 0.31
C THR A 632 -1.01 40.27 0.60
N GLY A 633 -0.99 41.24 -0.32
CA GLY A 633 -0.37 42.54 -0.11
C GLY A 633 -1.05 43.38 0.98
N ARG A 634 -2.38 43.35 1.08
CA ARG A 634 -3.14 44.03 2.14
C ARG A 634 -3.05 43.29 3.48
N LEU A 635 -3.24 41.97 3.49
CA LEU A 635 -2.98 41.10 4.65
C LEU A 635 -1.60 41.39 5.27
N ASN A 636 -0.57 41.51 4.43
CA ASN A 636 0.75 41.90 4.89
C ASN A 636 0.76 43.35 5.45
N ALA A 637 0.19 44.33 4.75
CA ALA A 637 0.12 45.71 5.23
C ALA A 637 -0.55 45.84 6.61
N ASP A 638 -1.67 45.15 6.83
CA ASP A 638 -2.41 45.14 8.11
C ASP A 638 -1.55 44.53 9.23
N ILE A 639 -0.86 43.41 8.95
CA ILE A 639 0.09 42.78 9.89
C ILE A 639 1.33 43.65 10.14
N GLN A 640 1.82 44.42 9.15
CA GLN A 640 2.89 45.40 9.37
C GLN A 640 2.41 46.55 10.27
N GLY A 641 1.18 47.04 10.06
CA GLY A 641 0.56 48.10 10.86
C GLY A 641 0.12 47.67 12.26
N GLY A 642 -0.12 46.38 12.47
CA GLY A 642 -0.56 45.79 13.73
C GLY A 642 -2.08 45.56 13.85
N ASP A 643 -2.85 45.75 12.78
CA ASP A 643 -4.29 45.51 12.77
C ASP A 643 -4.58 44.02 12.52
N LEU A 644 -4.58 43.25 13.61
CA LEU A 644 -4.83 41.81 13.56
C LEU A 644 -6.31 41.46 13.32
N ASP A 645 -7.23 42.40 13.46
CA ASP A 645 -8.66 42.19 13.27
C ASP A 645 -9.04 42.37 11.78
N ALA A 646 -8.48 43.39 11.13
CA ALA A 646 -8.48 43.50 9.66
C ALA A 646 -7.77 42.30 9.02
N ALA A 647 -6.58 41.94 9.52
CA ALA A 647 -5.78 40.84 8.98
C ALA A 647 -6.51 39.48 8.95
N ARG A 648 -7.37 39.16 9.92
CA ARG A 648 -8.18 37.92 9.86
C ARG A 648 -9.21 37.93 8.72
N THR A 649 -9.75 39.11 8.39
CA THR A 649 -10.72 39.29 7.31
C THR A 649 -10.04 39.21 5.94
N ASP A 650 -8.89 39.88 5.77
CA ASP A 650 -8.13 39.81 4.52
C ASP A 650 -7.37 38.49 4.34
N TRP A 651 -7.02 37.78 5.43
CA TRP A 651 -6.54 36.39 5.37
C TRP A 651 -7.56 35.46 4.72
N LEU A 652 -8.81 35.45 5.22
CA LEU A 652 -9.87 34.59 4.66
C LEU A 652 -10.20 34.96 3.21
N THR A 653 -10.18 36.26 2.90
CA THR A 653 -10.42 36.78 1.56
C THR A 653 -9.32 36.35 0.58
N ALA A 654 -8.05 36.38 0.99
CA ALA A 654 -6.92 35.90 0.21
C ALA A 654 -6.91 34.37 0.07
N HIS A 655 -7.16 33.63 1.16
CA HIS A 655 -7.10 32.16 1.19
C HIS A 655 -8.16 31.53 0.28
N ARG A 656 -9.43 31.96 0.38
CA ARG A 656 -10.48 31.51 -0.56
C ARG A 656 -10.15 31.83 -2.02
N THR A 657 -9.45 32.93 -2.27
CA THR A 657 -9.02 33.31 -3.64
C THR A 657 -7.80 32.51 -4.12
N TYR A 658 -7.07 31.82 -3.23
CA TYR A 658 -6.06 30.82 -3.58
C TYR A 658 -6.73 29.46 -3.86
N SER A 659 -7.57 29.00 -2.95
CA SER A 659 -8.31 27.74 -3.04
C SER A 659 -9.14 27.63 -4.33
N SER A 660 -9.85 28.70 -4.72
CA SER A 660 -10.65 28.68 -5.96
C SER A 660 -9.82 28.59 -7.24
N LEU A 661 -8.48 28.72 -7.18
CA LEU A 661 -7.62 28.50 -8.35
C LEU A 661 -7.39 27.01 -8.63
N GLY A 662 -7.84 26.11 -7.76
CA GLY A 662 -7.70 24.67 -7.92
C GLY A 662 -6.28 24.16 -7.61
N ALA A 663 -5.71 24.61 -6.49
CA ALA A 663 -4.41 24.18 -6.00
C ALA A 663 -4.44 22.74 -5.46
N ALA A 664 -4.39 21.75 -6.35
CA ALA A 664 -4.42 20.32 -6.04
C ALA A 664 -3.25 19.58 -6.72
N TYR A 665 -2.71 18.53 -6.09
CA TYR A 665 -1.66 17.65 -6.64
C TYR A 665 -0.59 18.39 -7.49
N GLY A 666 0.00 19.44 -6.91
CA GLY A 666 1.15 20.14 -7.51
C GLY A 666 0.84 21.15 -8.63
N THR A 667 -0.38 21.67 -8.79
CA THR A 667 -0.75 22.69 -9.81
C THR A 667 0.25 23.85 -9.90
N PHE A 668 0.85 24.22 -8.76
CA PHE A 668 1.76 25.36 -8.62
C PHE A 668 3.19 24.96 -8.25
N GLU A 669 3.56 23.69 -8.45
CA GLU A 669 4.88 23.13 -8.11
C GLU A 669 5.24 23.43 -6.64
N ASP A 670 6.50 23.74 -6.35
CA ASP A 670 7.00 24.14 -5.02
C ASP A 670 6.28 25.36 -4.41
N PHE A 671 5.51 26.15 -5.16
CA PHE A 671 4.80 27.30 -4.58
C PHE A 671 3.65 26.89 -3.69
N ASP A 672 2.99 25.75 -3.94
CA ASP A 672 1.88 25.31 -3.10
C ASP A 672 2.34 25.07 -1.66
N LYS A 673 3.40 24.29 -1.46
CA LYS A 673 3.99 24.08 -0.12
C LYS A 673 4.44 25.38 0.57
N LYS A 674 4.78 26.43 -0.18
CA LYS A 674 5.22 27.74 0.36
C LYS A 674 4.04 28.67 0.69
N ILE A 675 2.95 28.56 -0.07
CA ILE A 675 1.76 29.43 0.03
C ILE A 675 0.70 28.82 0.95
N ASN A 676 0.51 27.50 0.92
CA ASN A 676 -0.54 26.79 1.66
C ASN A 676 -0.02 25.52 2.38
N GLY A 677 1.27 25.48 2.72
CA GLY A 677 1.87 24.35 3.43
C GLY A 677 1.33 24.18 4.86
N ARG A 678 0.88 22.97 5.18
CA ARG A 678 0.48 22.55 6.53
C ARG A 678 1.71 22.18 7.40
N PRO A 679 1.57 22.17 8.75
CA PRO A 679 2.63 21.71 9.66
C PRO A 679 2.78 20.17 9.67
N ASP A 680 1.85 19.45 9.04
CA ASP A 680 1.79 17.98 9.03
C ASP A 680 3.05 17.36 8.43
N GLY A 681 3.66 16.44 9.17
CA GLY A 681 4.90 15.75 8.77
C GLY A 681 6.19 16.58 8.90
N LEU A 682 6.13 17.85 9.30
CA LEU A 682 7.33 18.63 9.62
C LEU A 682 7.92 18.21 10.99
N PRO A 683 9.24 18.04 11.14
CA PRO A 683 9.85 17.62 12.40
C PRO A 683 9.55 18.50 13.62
N GLY A 684 9.38 19.81 13.42
CA GLY A 684 8.96 20.77 14.45
C GLY A 684 7.44 21.05 14.50
N GLY A 685 6.65 20.49 13.58
CA GLY A 685 5.22 20.81 13.45
C GLY A 685 4.97 22.31 13.29
N VAL A 686 4.14 22.88 14.18
CA VAL A 686 3.81 24.32 14.19
C VAL A 686 4.96 25.26 14.61
N ASP A 687 6.03 24.70 15.21
CA ASP A 687 7.26 25.42 15.57
C ASP A 687 8.39 25.20 14.54
N ASP A 688 8.14 24.48 13.44
CA ASP A 688 9.12 24.25 12.38
C ASP A 688 9.45 25.54 11.60
N GLN A 689 10.71 25.68 11.17
CA GLN A 689 11.16 26.79 10.33
C GLN A 689 10.57 26.78 8.93
N ASP A 690 10.19 25.59 8.42
CA ASP A 690 9.65 25.42 7.07
C ASP A 690 8.12 25.64 7.04
N PHE A 691 7.45 25.69 8.21
CA PHE A 691 6.02 25.99 8.31
C PHE A 691 5.74 27.45 7.93
N THR A 692 5.20 27.66 6.74
CA THR A 692 5.05 28.98 6.10
C THR A 692 3.70 29.11 5.38
N GLY A 693 3.44 30.24 4.72
CA GLY A 693 2.19 30.46 3.98
C GLY A 693 0.96 30.79 4.85
N PHE A 694 -0.23 30.54 4.29
CA PHE A 694 -1.54 30.84 4.87
C PHE A 694 -1.73 30.21 6.24
N HIS A 695 -1.58 28.89 6.35
CA HIS A 695 -1.76 28.14 7.60
C HIS A 695 -0.79 28.59 8.71
N ARG A 696 0.44 29.01 8.37
CA ARG A 696 1.36 29.61 9.37
C ARG A 696 0.85 30.94 9.91
N ILE A 697 0.27 31.79 9.07
CA ILE A 697 -0.30 33.08 9.49
C ILE A 697 -1.59 32.85 10.27
N GLU A 698 -2.44 31.95 9.81
CA GLU A 698 -3.67 31.48 10.47
C GLU A 698 -3.39 31.06 11.91
N TYR A 699 -2.46 30.10 12.08
CA TYR A 699 -2.06 29.62 13.40
C TYR A 699 -1.72 30.78 14.34
N GLY A 700 -0.94 31.76 13.88
CA GLY A 700 -0.59 32.92 14.70
C GLY A 700 -1.74 33.89 14.97
N LEU A 701 -2.60 34.17 13.98
CA LEU A 701 -3.73 35.11 14.11
C LEU A 701 -4.81 34.60 15.06
N TRP A 702 -5.03 33.28 15.11
CA TRP A 702 -6.06 32.66 15.96
C TRP A 702 -5.51 32.10 17.29
N HIS A 703 -4.20 31.81 17.41
CA HIS A 703 -3.54 31.49 18.70
C HIS A 703 -2.89 32.70 19.40
N GLY A 704 -3.19 33.92 18.97
CA GLY A 704 -2.82 35.15 19.70
C GLY A 704 -1.35 35.54 19.63
N GLN A 705 -0.62 35.18 18.56
CA GLN A 705 0.72 35.70 18.31
C GLN A 705 0.65 37.21 18.02
N SER A 706 1.64 37.97 18.49
CA SER A 706 1.72 39.40 18.21
C SER A 706 2.02 39.67 16.72
N ALA A 707 1.65 40.86 16.24
CA ALA A 707 1.95 41.32 14.89
C ALA A 707 3.44 41.13 14.53
N ASP A 708 4.36 41.47 15.44
CA ASP A 708 5.81 41.31 15.23
C ASP A 708 6.26 39.86 14.97
N ARG A 709 5.54 38.86 15.48
CA ARG A 709 5.79 37.43 15.18
C ARG A 709 5.23 37.00 13.82
N LEU A 710 4.30 37.78 13.25
CA LEU A 710 3.62 37.52 11.98
C LEU A 710 4.17 38.34 10.79
N LYS A 711 4.86 39.46 11.04
CA LYS A 711 5.42 40.34 9.99
C LYS A 711 6.28 39.61 8.96
N ALA A 712 7.17 38.72 9.39
CA ALA A 712 8.03 37.95 8.48
C ALA A 712 7.24 36.86 7.70
N PRO A 713 6.40 36.01 8.34
CA PRO A 713 5.47 35.13 7.61
C PRO A 713 4.59 35.84 6.58
N ALA A 714 4.01 36.99 6.92
CA ALA A 714 3.12 37.76 6.03
C ALA A 714 3.88 38.36 4.83
N GLN A 715 5.07 38.91 5.07
CA GLN A 715 5.95 39.38 4.00
C GLN A 715 6.38 38.23 3.08
N LYS A 716 6.66 37.04 3.63
CA LYS A 716 7.01 35.85 2.85
C LYS A 716 5.82 35.40 1.98
N LEU A 717 4.62 35.22 2.53
CA LEU A 717 3.44 34.83 1.75
C LEU A 717 3.17 35.78 0.57
N ALA A 718 3.23 37.10 0.81
CA ALA A 718 3.04 38.08 -0.26
C ALA A 718 4.13 38.01 -1.35
N ALA A 719 5.37 37.67 -0.98
CA ALA A 719 6.46 37.45 -1.92
C ALA A 719 6.35 36.11 -2.68
N ASP A 720 5.89 35.04 -2.04
CA ASP A 720 5.66 33.75 -2.69
C ASP A 720 4.50 33.82 -3.68
N ALA A 721 3.39 34.51 -3.36
CA ALA A 721 2.25 34.70 -4.25
C ALA A 721 2.61 35.50 -5.51
N GLU A 722 3.40 36.57 -5.36
CA GLU A 722 3.94 37.35 -6.50
C GLU A 722 5.04 36.58 -7.26
N GLY A 723 5.73 35.64 -6.60
CA GLY A 723 6.63 34.67 -7.23
C GLY A 723 5.87 33.68 -8.11
N LEU A 724 4.80 33.07 -7.61
CA LEU A 724 3.93 32.16 -8.36
C LEU A 724 3.32 32.88 -9.57
N ARG A 725 2.80 34.10 -9.38
CA ARG A 725 2.28 34.93 -10.47
C ARG A 725 3.30 35.21 -11.59
N LYS A 726 4.59 35.28 -11.25
CA LYS A 726 5.69 35.42 -12.22
C LYS A 726 6.10 34.10 -12.89
N ALA A 727 6.02 32.97 -12.18
CA ALA A 727 6.38 31.65 -12.68
C ALA A 727 5.29 31.01 -13.55
N PHE A 728 4.02 31.17 -13.18
CA PHE A 728 2.85 30.54 -13.80
C PHE A 728 2.71 30.70 -15.33
N PRO A 729 3.08 31.84 -15.96
CA PRO A 729 3.10 31.96 -17.43
C PRO A 729 4.07 30.98 -18.12
N THR A 730 5.14 30.58 -17.43
CA THR A 730 6.20 29.68 -17.92
C THR A 730 6.17 28.26 -17.35
N GLN A 731 5.33 27.98 -16.35
CA GLN A 731 5.13 26.63 -15.83
C GLN A 731 4.58 25.69 -16.91
N ALA A 732 5.08 24.45 -16.91
CA ALA A 732 4.57 23.39 -17.77
C ALA A 732 3.24 22.88 -17.20
N PHE A 733 2.24 22.77 -18.06
CA PHE A 733 0.95 22.14 -17.74
C PHE A 733 0.73 21.01 -18.74
N ASP A 734 0.53 19.79 -18.24
CA ASP A 734 0.00 18.72 -19.07
C ASP A 734 -1.50 19.01 -19.32
N PRO A 735 -1.99 19.04 -20.56
CA PRO A 735 -3.41 19.20 -20.81
C PRO A 735 -4.26 18.07 -20.19
N GLY A 736 -3.67 16.87 -20.00
CA GLY A 736 -4.29 15.71 -19.36
C GLY A 736 -4.54 15.88 -17.86
N ASP A 737 -3.89 16.84 -17.20
CA ASP A 737 -4.22 17.21 -15.82
C ASP A 737 -5.61 17.86 -15.71
N LEU A 738 -6.06 18.56 -16.76
CA LEU A 738 -7.24 19.44 -16.67
C LEU A 738 -8.54 18.68 -16.35
N PRO A 739 -8.79 17.47 -16.91
CA PRO A 739 -9.86 16.58 -16.46
C PRO A 739 -9.68 15.99 -15.05
N LEU A 740 -8.45 15.60 -14.67
CA LEU A 740 -8.14 15.03 -13.36
C LEU A 740 -8.48 16.01 -12.23
N ARG A 741 -8.05 17.26 -12.39
CA ARG A 741 -8.26 18.37 -11.43
C ARG A 741 -9.74 18.60 -11.09
N ALA A 742 -10.67 18.28 -12.00
CA ALA A 742 -12.10 18.43 -11.75
C ALA A 742 -12.62 17.50 -10.64
N HIS A 743 -12.01 16.32 -10.47
CA HIS A 743 -12.32 15.39 -9.36
C HIS A 743 -11.44 15.68 -8.13
N GLU A 744 -10.11 15.73 -8.35
CA GLU A 744 -9.07 15.90 -7.33
C GLU A 744 -9.31 17.04 -6.33
N ILE A 745 -9.82 18.20 -6.78
CA ILE A 745 -10.06 19.36 -5.91
C ILE A 745 -11.11 19.05 -4.83
N LEU A 746 -12.17 18.30 -5.19
CA LEU A 746 -13.19 17.89 -4.23
C LEU A 746 -12.80 16.66 -3.42
N GLU A 747 -11.87 15.83 -3.91
CA GLU A 747 -11.30 14.72 -3.15
C GLU A 747 -10.47 15.25 -1.98
N ASN A 748 -9.57 16.21 -2.22
CA ASN A 748 -8.86 16.95 -1.17
C ASN A 748 -9.85 17.62 -0.19
N THR A 749 -10.91 18.26 -0.72
CA THR A 749 -11.96 18.90 0.08
C THR A 749 -12.66 17.92 1.04
N LEU A 750 -12.92 16.69 0.59
CA LEU A 750 -13.48 15.65 1.44
C LEU A 750 -12.45 15.14 2.46
N GLN A 751 -11.17 15.06 2.08
CA GLN A 751 -10.08 14.54 2.91
C GLN A 751 -9.65 15.50 4.04
N PHE A 752 -9.54 16.82 3.79
CA PHE A 752 -8.92 17.77 4.72
C PHE A 752 -9.88 18.84 5.24
N GLU A 753 -10.62 19.52 4.36
CA GLU A 753 -11.55 20.59 4.72
C GLU A 753 -12.76 20.03 5.50
N LEU A 754 -13.47 19.03 4.96
CA LEU A 754 -14.67 18.46 5.59
C LEU A 754 -14.34 17.55 6.79
N THR A 755 -13.11 17.05 6.92
CA THR A 755 -12.63 16.43 8.16
C THR A 755 -12.25 17.48 9.22
N GLY A 756 -11.83 18.67 8.79
CA GLY A 756 -11.29 19.74 9.64
C GLY A 756 -9.81 19.55 9.98
N GLN A 757 -9.05 18.80 9.17
CA GLN A 757 -7.62 18.55 9.37
C GLN A 757 -6.73 19.74 8.97
N ALA A 758 -7.16 20.60 8.06
CA ALA A 758 -6.37 21.76 7.63
C ALA A 758 -6.51 22.98 8.57
N ASP A 759 -7.58 23.07 9.37
CA ASP A 759 -7.91 24.18 10.28
C ASP A 759 -6.79 24.44 11.30
N GLN A 760 -6.13 25.61 11.22
CA GLN A 760 -5.16 26.07 12.21
C GLN A 760 -5.78 27.02 13.25
N GLY A 761 -7.10 26.96 13.43
CA GLY A 761 -7.88 27.67 14.43
C GLY A 761 -8.82 28.73 13.86
N SER A 762 -8.86 28.93 12.54
CA SER A 762 -9.82 29.81 11.87
C SER A 762 -11.26 29.31 11.98
N GLY A 763 -11.45 28.00 11.92
CA GLY A 763 -12.76 27.37 11.76
C GLY A 763 -13.42 27.66 10.41
N THR A 764 -12.66 28.07 9.38
CA THR A 764 -13.23 28.51 8.09
C THR A 764 -13.18 27.48 6.96
N GLU A 765 -12.88 26.21 7.25
CA GLU A 765 -12.78 25.12 6.25
C GLU A 765 -13.96 24.97 5.29
N LEU A 766 -15.19 25.27 5.73
CA LEU A 766 -16.35 25.25 4.83
C LEU A 766 -16.31 26.38 3.77
N ALA A 767 -15.62 27.48 4.06
CA ALA A 767 -15.36 28.56 3.12
C ALA A 767 -14.26 28.19 2.11
N THR A 768 -13.31 27.34 2.53
CA THR A 768 -12.29 26.70 1.70
C THR A 768 -12.96 25.68 0.75
N ALA A 769 -13.85 24.82 1.29
CA ALA A 769 -14.62 23.86 0.51
C ALA A 769 -15.52 24.52 -0.55
N ASP A 770 -16.17 25.64 -0.21
CA ASP A 770 -16.92 26.47 -1.16
C ASP A 770 -16.03 27.07 -2.26
N ALA A 771 -14.84 27.57 -1.90
CA ALA A 771 -13.87 28.06 -2.87
C ALA A 771 -13.37 26.94 -3.81
N ASN A 772 -13.06 25.77 -3.26
CA ASN A 772 -12.68 24.57 -4.02
C ASN A 772 -13.79 24.16 -5.01
N LEU A 773 -15.05 24.15 -4.57
CA LEU A 773 -16.22 23.88 -5.42
C LEU A 773 -16.37 24.90 -6.56
N ALA A 774 -16.07 26.18 -6.32
CA ALA A 774 -16.04 27.19 -7.36
C ALA A 774 -14.91 26.93 -8.39
N GLY A 775 -13.73 26.49 -7.94
CA GLY A 775 -12.63 26.07 -8.82
C GLY A 775 -12.98 24.87 -9.70
N THR A 776 -13.61 23.83 -9.11
CA THR A 776 -14.15 22.68 -9.84
C THR A 776 -15.20 23.10 -10.88
N ARG A 777 -16.07 24.07 -10.55
CA ARG A 777 -17.09 24.58 -11.48
C ARG A 777 -16.49 25.32 -12.69
N GLU A 778 -15.39 26.05 -12.50
CA GLU A 778 -14.66 26.71 -13.59
C GLU A 778 -14.00 25.68 -14.52
N LEU A 779 -13.39 24.61 -13.96
CA LEU A 779 -12.88 23.47 -14.74
C LEU A 779 -14.00 22.79 -15.55
N LEU A 780 -15.12 22.44 -14.91
CA LEU A 780 -16.30 21.87 -15.57
C LEU A 780 -16.87 22.80 -16.66
N THR A 781 -16.71 24.11 -16.53
CA THR A 781 -17.15 25.09 -17.52
C THR A 781 -16.27 25.06 -18.76
N VAL A 782 -14.94 25.08 -18.63
CA VAL A 782 -14.03 25.00 -19.79
C VAL A 782 -14.02 23.61 -20.45
N LEU A 783 -14.27 22.54 -19.68
CA LEU A 783 -14.37 21.16 -20.21
C LEU A 783 -15.74 20.84 -20.83
N ARG A 784 -16.78 21.65 -20.56
CA ARG A 784 -18.16 21.42 -21.01
C ARG A 784 -18.33 21.11 -22.50
N PRO A 785 -17.62 21.77 -23.45
CA PRO A 785 -17.75 21.47 -24.88
C PRO A 785 -17.32 20.04 -25.22
N LEU A 786 -16.24 19.55 -24.60
CA LEU A 786 -15.71 18.20 -24.83
C LEU A 786 -16.59 17.13 -24.17
N LEU A 787 -17.09 17.41 -22.96
CA LEU A 787 -18.00 16.51 -22.21
C LEU A 787 -19.37 16.39 -22.85
N THR A 788 -19.94 17.47 -23.40
CA THR A 788 -21.30 17.48 -24.00
C THR A 788 -21.43 16.48 -25.15
N SER A 789 -20.37 16.30 -25.95
CA SER A 789 -20.35 15.36 -27.08
C SER A 789 -20.13 13.89 -26.67
N ARG A 790 -19.61 13.64 -25.46
CA ARG A 790 -19.18 12.31 -24.98
C ARG A 790 -20.12 11.72 -23.93
N ALA A 791 -20.58 12.55 -22.98
CA ALA A 791 -21.46 12.16 -21.89
C ALA A 791 -22.57 13.22 -21.65
N PRO A 792 -23.51 13.42 -22.59
CA PRO A 792 -24.56 14.45 -22.51
C PRO A 792 -25.54 14.29 -21.33
N ARG A 793 -25.50 13.16 -20.60
CA ARG A 793 -26.27 12.94 -19.37
C ARG A 793 -25.48 13.18 -18.08
N LEU A 794 -24.16 13.31 -18.15
CA LEU A 794 -23.30 13.50 -16.98
C LEU A 794 -23.42 14.93 -16.44
N LEU A 795 -23.27 15.92 -17.33
CA LEU A 795 -23.30 17.34 -16.98
C LEU A 795 -24.57 17.75 -16.22
N PRO A 796 -25.81 17.37 -16.61
CA PRO A 796 -27.00 17.71 -15.83
C PRO A 796 -27.05 17.13 -14.40
N THR A 797 -26.42 15.97 -14.16
CA THR A 797 -26.29 15.40 -12.80
C THR A 797 -25.24 16.15 -12.01
N VAL A 798 -24.03 16.32 -12.57
CA VAL A 798 -22.92 17.05 -11.94
C VAL A 798 -23.32 18.50 -11.62
N ASP A 799 -24.05 19.19 -12.50
CA ASP A 799 -24.58 20.53 -12.26
C ASP A 799 -25.60 20.55 -11.09
N ALA A 800 -26.45 19.52 -10.99
CA ALA A 800 -27.46 19.42 -9.94
C ALA A 800 -26.84 19.10 -8.56
N ASP A 801 -25.88 18.19 -8.48
CA ASP A 801 -25.20 17.86 -7.23
C ASP A 801 -24.16 18.92 -6.83
N THR A 802 -23.55 19.64 -7.78
CA THR A 802 -22.81 20.89 -7.53
C THR A 802 -23.71 21.93 -6.84
N ALA A 803 -24.90 22.18 -7.38
CA ALA A 803 -25.86 23.13 -6.79
C ALA A 803 -26.44 22.64 -5.45
N ARG A 804 -26.51 21.31 -5.24
CA ARG A 804 -26.90 20.70 -3.95
C ARG A 804 -25.83 20.90 -2.88
N LEU A 805 -24.55 20.71 -3.21
CA LEU A 805 -23.44 20.92 -2.29
C LEU A 805 -23.27 22.40 -1.94
N GLU A 806 -23.28 23.28 -2.95
CA GLU A 806 -23.28 24.74 -2.77
C GLU A 806 -24.38 25.18 -1.79
N LYS A 807 -25.62 24.72 -1.98
CA LYS A 807 -26.75 25.02 -1.09
C LYS A 807 -26.58 24.50 0.35
N LEU A 808 -25.77 23.47 0.58
CA LEU A 808 -25.45 22.98 1.92
C LEU A 808 -24.34 23.81 2.58
N LEU A 809 -23.38 24.31 1.80
CA LEU A 809 -22.33 25.23 2.25
C LEU A 809 -22.91 26.62 2.55
N ASP A 810 -23.78 27.16 1.68
CA ASP A 810 -24.61 28.36 1.91
C ASP A 810 -25.34 28.30 3.27
N ALA A 811 -25.94 27.15 3.57
CA ALA A 811 -26.69 26.94 4.81
C ALA A 811 -25.81 26.92 6.08
N ALA A 812 -24.49 26.77 5.92
CA ALA A 812 -23.52 26.68 7.02
C ALA A 812 -22.89 28.03 7.40
N HIS A 813 -23.18 29.14 6.71
CA HIS A 813 -22.67 30.46 7.04
C HIS A 813 -23.77 31.52 7.29
N ARG A 814 -23.38 32.67 7.85
CA ARG A 814 -24.24 33.84 8.09
C ARG A 814 -23.46 35.12 7.79
N GLY A 815 -23.67 35.68 6.61
CA GLY A 815 -22.79 36.74 6.10
C GLY A 815 -21.36 36.19 5.97
N ASN A 816 -20.36 36.87 6.51
CA ASN A 816 -18.97 36.41 6.44
C ASN A 816 -18.60 35.36 7.51
N ALA A 817 -19.50 35.06 8.46
CA ALA A 817 -19.22 34.12 9.55
C ALA A 817 -19.63 32.68 9.17
N TRP A 818 -18.65 31.78 9.07
CA TRP A 818 -18.86 30.36 8.79
C TRP A 818 -19.02 29.54 10.07
N THR A 819 -19.72 28.41 9.99
CA THR A 819 -19.80 27.45 11.10
C THR A 819 -18.58 26.51 11.04
N PRO A 820 -17.73 26.45 12.08
CA PRO A 820 -16.59 25.54 12.10
C PRO A 820 -17.05 24.08 11.98
N VAL A 821 -16.29 23.28 11.23
CA VAL A 821 -16.60 21.86 10.96
C VAL A 821 -16.78 21.05 12.25
N ASN A 822 -15.97 21.33 13.28
CA ASN A 822 -16.08 20.72 14.61
C ASN A 822 -17.31 21.18 15.45
N ARG A 823 -18.14 22.09 14.93
CA ARG A 823 -19.42 22.54 15.54
C ARG A 823 -20.65 22.17 14.71
N LEU A 824 -20.48 21.52 13.56
CA LEU A 824 -21.60 20.96 12.80
C LEU A 824 -22.28 19.85 13.60
N ASP A 825 -23.61 19.75 13.51
CA ASP A 825 -24.32 18.57 13.98
C ASP A 825 -24.08 17.38 13.02
N ALA A 826 -24.24 16.16 13.55
CA ALA A 826 -23.95 14.94 12.79
C ALA A 826 -24.82 14.75 11.54
N ILE A 827 -26.03 15.33 11.49
CA ILE A 827 -26.92 15.23 10.31
C ILE A 827 -26.47 16.21 9.24
N THR A 828 -26.09 17.44 9.62
CA THR A 828 -25.54 18.43 8.67
C THR A 828 -24.19 17.97 8.12
N ARG A 829 -23.32 17.40 8.97
CA ARG A 829 -22.03 16.85 8.52
C ARG A 829 -22.21 15.70 7.53
N ALA A 830 -22.97 14.66 7.89
CA ALA A 830 -23.25 13.53 7.00
C ALA A 830 -23.96 13.93 5.69
N ARG A 831 -24.68 15.07 5.65
CA ARG A 831 -25.26 15.63 4.42
C ARG A 831 -24.23 16.32 3.52
N LEU A 832 -23.23 16.99 4.09
CA LEU A 832 -22.12 17.58 3.34
C LEU A 832 -21.20 16.48 2.80
N ASP A 833 -20.78 15.56 3.66
CA ASP A 833 -19.92 14.41 3.31
C ASP A 833 -20.60 13.57 2.21
N GLY A 834 -21.88 13.23 2.39
CA GLY A 834 -22.70 12.50 1.41
C GLY A 834 -23.25 13.34 0.24
N ALA A 835 -22.93 14.62 0.15
CA ALA A 835 -23.12 15.42 -1.07
C ALA A 835 -21.81 15.46 -1.87
N THR A 836 -20.70 15.70 -1.20
CA THR A 836 -19.35 15.73 -1.78
C THR A 836 -18.97 14.35 -2.34
N GLY A 837 -19.23 13.27 -1.60
CA GLY A 837 -18.99 11.91 -2.08
C GLY A 837 -19.85 11.49 -3.27
N GLN A 838 -21.10 11.96 -3.35
CA GLN A 838 -21.95 11.72 -4.53
C GLN A 838 -21.42 12.50 -5.74
N LEU A 839 -21.10 13.79 -5.55
CA LEU A 839 -20.54 14.62 -6.60
C LEU A 839 -19.18 14.08 -7.09
N LEU A 840 -18.36 13.49 -6.22
CA LEU A 840 -17.12 12.81 -6.60
C LEU A 840 -17.36 11.57 -7.46
N GLU A 841 -18.34 10.71 -7.11
CA GLU A 841 -18.74 9.57 -7.95
C GLU A 841 -19.25 10.03 -9.33
N ASP A 842 -20.04 11.11 -9.40
CA ASP A 842 -20.49 11.69 -10.66
C ASP A 842 -19.37 12.44 -11.45
N LEU A 843 -18.27 12.79 -10.79
CA LEU A 843 -17.07 13.37 -11.41
C LEU A 843 -16.04 12.33 -11.84
N ALA A 844 -16.03 11.14 -11.23
CA ALA A 844 -15.06 10.09 -11.51
C ALA A 844 -14.95 9.66 -12.99
N PRO A 845 -15.99 9.75 -13.85
CA PRO A 845 -15.86 9.48 -15.28
C PRO A 845 -15.18 10.59 -16.09
N VAL A 846 -15.01 11.81 -15.55
CA VAL A 846 -14.51 12.98 -16.31
C VAL A 846 -13.07 12.78 -16.81
N PRO A 847 -12.12 12.20 -16.04
CA PRO A 847 -10.78 11.85 -16.54
C PRO A 847 -10.84 10.86 -17.70
N ASP A 848 -11.41 9.67 -17.53
CA ASP A 848 -11.50 8.62 -18.55
C ASP A 848 -12.13 9.12 -19.86
N LEU A 849 -13.18 9.95 -19.76
CA LEU A 849 -13.88 10.53 -20.91
C LEU A 849 -13.04 11.54 -21.70
N LEU A 850 -12.02 12.14 -21.08
CA LEU A 850 -11.22 13.23 -21.66
C LEU A 850 -9.72 12.94 -21.75
N GLU A 851 -9.30 11.75 -21.32
CA GLU A 851 -7.95 11.22 -21.42
C GLU A 851 -7.40 11.31 -22.86
N ILE A 852 -6.16 11.78 -22.97
CA ILE A 852 -5.46 11.99 -24.24
C ILE A 852 -5.05 10.64 -24.82
N ARG A 853 -5.76 10.19 -25.86
CA ARG A 853 -5.52 8.91 -26.50
C ARG A 853 -4.81 9.10 -27.83
N LYS A 854 -3.72 8.34 -28.06
CA LYS A 854 -2.96 8.37 -29.33
C LYS A 854 -3.73 7.77 -30.52
N SER A 855 -4.98 7.38 -30.31
CA SER A 855 -5.95 7.00 -31.32
C SER A 855 -6.75 8.17 -31.92
N ALA A 856 -6.62 9.39 -31.39
CA ALA A 856 -7.29 10.59 -31.91
C ALA A 856 -6.97 10.86 -33.40
#